data_AF-A0A8J6L860-F1
#
_entry.id   AF-A0A8J6L860-F1
#
_cell.length_a   1.000
_cell.length_b   1.000
_cell.length_c   1.000
_cell.angle_alpha   90.00
_cell.angle_beta   90.00
_cell.angle_gamma   90.00
#
_symmetry.space_group_name_H-M   'P 1'
#
loop_
_entity.id
_entity.type
_entity.pdbx_description
1 polymer ?
#
loop_
_entity_poly.entity_id
_entity_poly.type
_entity_poly.pdbx_seq_one_letter_code
_entity_poly.pdbx_strand_id
1 'polypeptide(L)'
;MKTRPRNGDGERKEIFDSDAHKYDPVCLTKCSTPLKFLQSPFRNQSGESDSSRTCSDIARYATASSALSSTSIPGWSAEDQSDADRVIGTTGSHSKRRNTMSLLVQPSPELQIHIRKELNEDVNTRDSDLQAIKDWLQKQPHLPDTWDEQRIMTFLRGCKFSLEKCKRKLDMYFTMRAAIPEFFTNRDISRSELQEISKIAQGPPLPGLTPDGKRVTIMRAAIKDFETPNIADVMKIALMIGDVRLAAEEVGVAGDVFILDASVASVNHFSKITPTIVKKFLVCVQEAYPVKLKEVHVVNASPIVDTIINWVKPFIKEKIRNRIHIHSDMESLYKFVPKDILPEEYGGTAGKIDDFNAQWMKTLAEYTPWFKEQESIKADESKRPGKPTNYEDLFGLDVKGCETIAIQSTRSPQDVPSRSKSETLCRQVSPQCVTAPVLKCQIPAAHHANIPTLKPYSPRYRVSAKRDLRAKRGRQRVGAAGNHLKFNIDALCNSISSQSSRRLLHPAAFFLRIIRTDNRLSNFQMPNINFLVLLFTAATSTTCQSMAPFAPDYRTALKLSLLFYEAQRSGRLPESNRVSWRRDSALDDKGLHGEDLSGGYYDASDFVKFSFTMAFTTTILAWGMLSFDDAYTETGQRDHGLDAVKWATDYFIKCHISPFEFYGQVGDFAMDHTFWGRPEDLNMTRPAYKIDVDHPGSDLAGEASAALAAASLLFKHKNRTYSEELLKHAVQLYEFATTHRGLYHDAIPGAKAYYESSGYGDELTWAAVWLYKVTKEVKYIEQAENFYSKFRIKDRPNEFFYNKKVAGIQLLLAEQTLRLEYITTIKNFCDYSINDQTRTPLGLVFIDKSGTLSHAANAAFICLQAALSLNISETSYINFAKEQIDYILGSKGRSFVVGFGQDYPKQPHHSASSCPDLPEPCGWKQFTWKGPNPQILYGALVSGPDQNDHYEDVREEFLYNEVTLDYNAGFQSALAGLIHCEKRKSEG
;
A
#
# COMPACT_ATOMS: atom_id res chain seq x y z
N MET A 1 -57.53 -43.36 0.90
CA MET A 1 -57.63 -44.57 1.74
C MET A 1 -56.45 -44.61 2.71
N LYS A 2 -56.70 -45.06 3.96
CA LYS A 2 -55.91 -45.98 4.82
C LYS A 2 -54.42 -46.24 4.47
N THR A 3 -53.45 -46.37 5.39
CA THR A 3 -53.41 -46.28 6.87
C THR A 3 -51.95 -46.18 7.40
N ARG A 4 -51.78 -45.63 8.60
CA ARG A 4 -50.60 -45.66 9.53
C ARG A 4 -50.53 -47.03 10.30
N PRO A 5 -49.76 -47.30 11.40
CA PRO A 5 -48.53 -46.70 12.01
C PRO A 5 -47.55 -47.76 12.66
N ARG A 6 -46.68 -47.32 13.62
CA ARG A 6 -46.12 -47.99 14.84
C ARG A 6 -44.78 -48.76 14.73
N ASN A 7 -43.97 -48.95 15.81
CA ASN A 7 -43.66 -48.25 17.10
C ASN A 7 -42.56 -49.09 17.82
N GLY A 8 -41.84 -48.56 18.82
CA GLY A 8 -41.27 -49.42 19.89
C GLY A 8 -40.00 -48.92 20.63
N ASP A 9 -40.16 -48.46 21.87
CA ASP A 9 -39.08 -48.12 22.82
C ASP A 9 -38.67 -49.32 23.72
N GLY A 10 -37.56 -49.22 24.46
CA GLY A 10 -37.22 -50.14 25.57
C GLY A 10 -35.91 -49.82 26.32
N GLU A 11 -35.99 -49.55 27.63
CA GLU A 11 -34.85 -49.25 28.53
C GLU A 11 -34.39 -50.45 29.41
N ARG A 12 -33.28 -50.25 30.17
CA ARG A 12 -32.86 -50.85 31.48
C ARG A 12 -32.05 -52.16 31.49
N LYS A 13 -31.24 -52.51 32.53
CA LYS A 13 -30.41 -51.77 33.55
C LYS A 13 -29.65 -52.84 34.40
N GLU A 14 -28.72 -52.42 35.27
CA GLU A 14 -28.10 -53.14 36.43
C GLU A 14 -26.85 -54.02 36.15
N ILE A 15 -25.90 -54.34 37.06
CA ILE A 15 -25.15 -53.77 38.23
C ILE A 15 -24.30 -54.97 38.76
N PHE A 16 -23.09 -54.72 39.31
CA PHE A 16 -22.39 -55.39 40.46
C PHE A 16 -20.86 -55.61 40.26
N ASP A 17 -20.09 -54.99 41.18
CA ASP A 17 -19.02 -55.54 42.08
C ASP A 17 -17.86 -56.43 41.55
N SER A 18 -16.72 -56.57 42.26
CA SER A 18 -16.12 -55.88 43.44
C SER A 18 -14.61 -56.18 43.50
N ASP A 19 -13.86 -55.48 44.37
CA ASP A 19 -12.90 -56.05 45.36
C ASP A 19 -11.70 -55.15 45.69
N ALA A 20 -11.22 -55.27 46.94
CA ALA A 20 -10.17 -54.44 47.52
C ALA A 20 -9.39 -55.17 48.63
N HIS A 21 -8.05 -55.09 48.64
CA HIS A 21 -7.16 -55.36 49.79
C HIS A 21 -5.92 -54.42 49.66
N LYS A 22 -5.62 -53.54 50.64
CA LYS A 22 -4.95 -53.77 51.95
C LYS A 22 -3.51 -54.31 51.85
N TYR A 23 -2.50 -53.50 52.20
CA TYR A 23 -1.71 -53.61 53.45
C TYR A 23 -0.59 -52.53 53.53
N ASP A 24 -0.42 -51.98 54.74
CA ASP A 24 0.69 -51.12 55.24
C ASP A 24 1.60 -52.02 56.14
N PRO A 25 2.65 -51.61 56.92
CA PRO A 25 3.27 -50.28 57.18
C PRO A 25 4.83 -50.30 57.36
N VAL A 26 5.39 -49.25 58.02
CA VAL A 26 6.58 -49.22 58.95
C VAL A 26 7.83 -48.38 58.53
N CYS A 27 7.86 -47.12 59.05
CA CYS A 27 8.90 -46.49 59.91
C CYS A 27 10.36 -46.19 59.39
N LEU A 28 11.10 -45.15 59.86
CA LEU A 28 10.85 -44.09 60.86
C LEU A 28 11.89 -42.92 60.81
N THR A 29 11.61 -41.80 61.50
CA THR A 29 12.56 -40.73 62.00
C THR A 29 13.29 -39.84 60.96
N LYS A 30 13.72 -38.59 61.23
CA LYS A 30 13.54 -37.65 62.38
C LYS A 30 13.77 -36.18 61.96
N CYS A 31 13.01 -35.23 62.54
CA CYS A 31 13.36 -33.84 62.97
C CYS A 31 14.11 -32.85 62.03
N SER A 32 13.89 -31.52 62.05
CA SER A 32 12.97 -30.65 62.83
C SER A 32 12.93 -29.19 62.31
N THR A 33 11.76 -28.54 62.34
CA THR A 33 11.48 -27.08 62.25
C THR A 33 11.43 -26.45 63.68
N PRO A 34 11.01 -25.17 64.01
CA PRO A 34 10.25 -24.16 63.23
C PRO A 34 10.39 -22.61 63.52
N LEU A 35 9.70 -21.80 62.67
CA LEU A 35 8.86 -20.58 62.93
C LEU A 35 9.32 -19.33 63.76
N LYS A 36 9.09 -18.13 63.20
CA LYS A 36 8.11 -17.06 63.61
C LYS A 36 8.42 -15.72 62.86
N PHE A 37 7.64 -14.62 62.85
CA PHE A 37 6.20 -14.28 62.62
C PHE A 37 6.04 -12.75 62.97
N LEU A 38 5.16 -12.03 62.27
CA LEU A 38 4.43 -10.77 62.64
C LEU A 38 5.01 -9.34 62.42
N GLN A 39 4.29 -8.60 61.55
CA GLN A 39 3.65 -7.28 61.73
C GLN A 39 4.37 -5.92 61.53
N SER A 40 3.52 -4.98 61.04
CA SER A 40 3.65 -3.54 60.66
C SER A 40 3.61 -2.58 61.87
N PRO A 41 3.43 -1.21 61.80
CA PRO A 41 3.04 -0.31 60.68
C PRO A 41 3.65 1.13 60.68
N PHE A 42 2.99 2.07 59.97
CA PHE A 42 2.96 3.56 60.07
C PHE A 42 3.52 4.43 58.92
N ARG A 43 3.26 5.75 59.00
CA ARG A 43 2.73 6.61 57.91
C ARG A 43 3.19 8.09 58.07
N ASN A 44 3.20 8.84 56.95
CA ASN A 44 3.03 10.31 56.80
C ASN A 44 4.22 11.31 56.92
N GLN A 45 4.14 12.34 56.05
CA GLN A 45 4.59 13.76 56.19
C GLN A 45 6.11 14.08 56.15
N SER A 46 6.61 15.25 55.70
CA SER A 46 6.11 16.37 54.83
C SER A 46 7.19 17.48 54.66
N GLY A 47 7.11 18.35 53.63
CA GLY A 47 7.90 19.60 53.45
C GLY A 47 9.06 19.46 52.44
N GLU A 48 9.36 20.36 51.48
CA GLU A 48 9.48 21.85 51.49
C GLU A 48 10.60 22.36 52.43
N SER A 49 11.49 23.30 52.05
CA SER A 49 11.72 24.06 50.80
C SER A 49 13.16 24.65 50.75
N ASP A 50 13.54 25.30 49.63
CA ASP A 50 14.46 26.47 49.54
C ASP A 50 15.90 26.45 50.11
N SER A 51 16.88 27.26 49.64
CA SER A 51 17.07 28.00 48.38
C SER A 51 18.49 28.59 48.28
N SER A 52 18.88 28.99 47.07
CA SER A 52 19.68 30.20 46.75
C SER A 52 21.24 30.19 46.81
N ARG A 53 21.79 31.05 45.92
CA ARG A 53 23.10 31.73 45.93
C ARG A 53 24.36 30.96 45.50
N THR A 54 25.32 31.52 44.72
CA THR A 54 25.38 32.56 43.64
C THR A 54 26.85 32.76 43.28
N CYS A 55 27.19 32.93 41.98
CA CYS A 55 28.37 33.68 41.46
C CYS A 55 29.79 33.24 41.90
N SER A 56 30.89 33.50 41.17
CA SER A 56 31.15 33.93 39.79
C SER A 56 32.65 33.71 39.46
N ASP A 57 33.05 33.93 38.18
CA ASP A 57 34.41 34.31 37.73
C ASP A 57 35.59 33.30 37.88
N ILE A 58 36.65 33.27 37.07
CA ILE A 58 36.93 33.46 35.63
C ILE A 58 38.40 33.02 35.45
N ALA A 59 38.71 32.18 34.44
CA ALA A 59 40.00 31.98 33.74
C ALA A 59 41.35 31.86 34.51
N ARG A 60 42.15 30.82 34.18
CA ARG A 60 43.23 30.90 33.15
C ARG A 60 43.98 29.58 32.89
N TYR A 61 44.58 29.55 31.70
CA TYR A 61 45.34 28.49 31.01
C TYR A 61 46.34 27.61 31.81
N ALA A 62 46.28 26.31 31.50
CA ALA A 62 47.37 25.39 31.14
C ALA A 62 48.79 25.59 31.73
N THR A 63 49.25 24.62 32.52
CA THR A 63 50.32 23.64 32.18
C THR A 63 50.87 22.96 33.45
N ALA A 64 50.81 21.62 33.51
CA ALA A 64 51.80 20.72 34.13
C ALA A 64 51.21 19.30 34.22
N SER A 65 51.86 18.34 33.59
CA SER A 65 51.60 16.92 33.83
C SER A 65 52.36 16.44 35.09
N SER A 66 52.07 15.21 35.52
CA SER A 66 52.76 14.44 36.57
C SER A 66 52.61 14.89 38.03
N ALA A 67 51.62 14.32 38.73
CA ALA A 67 51.80 13.57 39.99
C ALA A 67 50.46 12.91 40.43
N LEU A 68 50.53 11.91 41.32
CA LEU A 68 49.43 11.11 41.90
C LEU A 68 48.86 10.05 40.95
N SER A 69 49.39 8.82 40.89
CA SER A 69 49.45 7.76 41.93
C SER A 69 48.08 7.13 42.25
N SER A 70 47.85 5.97 41.63
CA SER A 70 46.91 4.90 41.99
C SER A 70 46.07 5.07 43.27
N THR A 71 44.79 5.37 43.09
CA THR A 71 43.72 4.98 44.02
C THR A 71 42.72 4.11 43.27
N SER A 72 42.62 2.85 43.67
CA SER A 72 41.71 1.87 43.07
C SER A 72 40.24 2.24 43.35
N ILE A 73 39.41 2.32 42.31
CA ILE A 73 37.97 2.50 42.45
C ILE A 73 37.37 1.18 42.97
N PRO A 74 36.65 1.16 44.10
CA PRO A 74 36.09 -0.09 44.64
C PRO A 74 35.03 -0.68 43.71
N GLY A 75 35.31 -1.85 43.13
CA GLY A 75 34.38 -2.62 42.29
C GLY A 75 34.86 -2.97 40.88
N TRP A 76 36.04 -2.51 40.46
CA TRP A 76 36.63 -2.91 39.18
C TRP A 76 37.33 -4.28 39.27
N SER A 77 37.26 -5.06 38.19
CA SER A 77 38.12 -6.23 38.03
C SER A 77 39.50 -5.81 37.50
N ALA A 78 40.52 -6.68 37.66
CA ALA A 78 41.86 -6.40 37.16
C ALA A 78 41.91 -6.22 35.62
N GLU A 79 40.94 -6.78 34.90
CA GLU A 79 40.83 -6.74 33.44
C GLU A 79 40.21 -5.41 32.96
N ASP A 80 39.25 -4.84 33.70
CA ASP A 80 38.68 -3.50 33.43
C ASP A 80 39.76 -2.41 33.49
N GLN A 81 40.69 -2.53 34.43
CA GLN A 81 41.84 -1.64 34.56
C GLN A 81 42.78 -1.75 33.34
N SER A 82 42.98 -2.97 32.82
CA SER A 82 43.87 -3.23 31.68
C SER A 82 43.31 -2.73 30.34
N ASP A 83 41.98 -2.76 30.13
CA ASP A 83 41.33 -2.26 28.90
C ASP A 83 41.46 -0.72 28.84
N ALA A 84 41.45 -0.03 29.99
CA ALA A 84 41.73 1.41 30.09
C ALA A 84 43.19 1.78 29.78
N ASP A 85 44.16 1.02 30.29
CA ASP A 85 45.59 1.24 30.00
C ASP A 85 45.95 0.91 28.54
N ARG A 86 45.29 -0.10 27.95
CA ARG A 86 45.52 -0.53 26.55
C ARG A 86 45.05 0.50 25.51
N VAL A 87 44.04 1.31 25.84
CA VAL A 87 43.60 2.46 25.02
C VAL A 87 44.68 3.56 24.93
N ILE A 88 45.59 3.63 25.91
CA ILE A 88 46.63 4.67 25.99
C ILE A 88 47.93 4.25 25.25
N GLY A 89 48.13 2.95 24.99
CA GLY A 89 49.39 2.45 24.42
C GLY A 89 49.26 1.31 23.42
N THR A 90 49.27 1.63 22.13
CA THR A 90 49.98 0.83 21.09
C THR A 90 50.07 1.61 19.76
N THR A 91 51.28 1.74 19.23
CA THR A 91 51.57 2.36 17.92
C THR A 91 52.05 1.31 16.92
N GLY A 92 51.40 1.21 15.75
CA GLY A 92 51.85 0.30 14.69
C GLY A 92 50.97 0.26 13.43
N SER A 93 51.56 0.61 12.29
CA SER A 93 51.12 0.27 10.91
C SER A 93 49.78 0.80 10.34
N HIS A 94 49.76 2.11 10.04
CA HIS A 94 49.39 2.63 8.71
C HIS A 94 47.98 2.37 8.13
N SER A 95 47.00 3.10 8.67
CA SER A 95 46.10 3.92 7.84
C SER A 95 45.96 5.30 8.49
N LYS A 96 45.82 6.37 7.70
CA LYS A 96 45.83 7.75 8.23
C LYS A 96 44.56 8.02 9.07
N ARG A 97 44.65 7.87 10.39
CA ARG A 97 43.68 8.46 11.34
C ARG A 97 43.65 9.98 11.12
N ARG A 98 42.66 10.46 10.35
CA ARG A 98 42.31 11.89 10.27
C ARG A 98 41.71 12.31 11.61
N ASN A 99 41.75 13.60 11.90
CA ASN A 99 41.58 14.15 13.25
C ASN A 99 40.09 14.16 13.72
N THR A 100 39.49 12.97 13.91
CA THR A 100 38.06 12.78 14.24
C THR A 100 37.67 13.09 15.68
N MET A 101 38.65 13.27 16.59
CA MET A 101 38.43 13.44 18.03
C MET A 101 37.57 14.65 18.43
N SER A 102 37.25 15.58 17.53
CA SER A 102 36.43 16.77 17.82
C SER A 102 34.98 16.69 17.33
N LEU A 103 34.55 15.62 16.65
CA LEU A 103 33.24 15.58 15.99
C LEU A 103 32.12 15.00 16.86
N LEU A 104 32.42 13.92 17.58
CA LEU A 104 31.46 13.19 18.40
C LEU A 104 32.09 12.80 19.74
N VAL A 105 31.48 13.23 20.85
CA VAL A 105 31.89 12.81 22.20
C VAL A 105 31.59 11.32 22.34
N GLN A 106 32.62 10.56 22.75
CA GLN A 106 32.49 9.13 23.03
C GLN A 106 31.89 8.91 24.43
N PRO A 107 31.22 7.77 24.69
CA PRO A 107 30.69 7.47 26.02
C PRO A 107 31.79 7.42 27.09
N SER A 108 31.51 7.92 28.30
CA SER A 108 32.42 7.79 29.44
C SER A 108 32.62 6.32 29.83
N PRO A 109 33.71 5.92 30.52
CA PRO A 109 33.95 4.52 30.90
C PRO A 109 32.77 3.86 31.63
N GLU A 110 32.08 4.59 32.51
CA GLU A 110 30.90 4.11 33.24
C GLU A 110 29.73 3.84 32.29
N LEU A 111 29.51 4.73 31.32
CA LEU A 111 28.48 4.59 30.31
C LEU A 111 28.81 3.50 29.29
N GLN A 112 30.09 3.27 28.99
CA GLN A 112 30.54 2.15 28.16
C GLN A 112 30.18 0.81 28.78
N ILE A 113 30.30 0.63 30.10
CA ILE A 113 29.88 -0.61 30.78
C ILE A 113 28.38 -0.87 30.56
N HIS A 114 27.55 0.17 30.66
CA HIS A 114 26.11 0.07 30.38
C HIS A 114 25.82 -0.27 28.92
N ILE A 115 26.49 0.42 27.98
CA ILE A 115 26.34 0.20 26.54
C ILE A 115 26.78 -1.22 26.17
N ARG A 116 27.98 -1.67 26.58
CA ARG A 116 28.48 -3.04 26.31
C ARG A 116 27.45 -4.08 26.74
N LYS A 117 26.89 -3.95 27.95
CA LYS A 117 25.82 -4.81 28.46
C LYS A 117 24.54 -4.74 27.61
N GLU A 118 24.11 -3.56 27.17
CA GLU A 118 22.95 -3.46 26.26
C GLU A 118 23.23 -4.11 24.89
N LEU A 119 24.46 -4.00 24.39
CA LEU A 119 24.85 -4.51 23.07
C LEU A 119 25.26 -5.97 23.07
N ASN A 120 25.24 -6.65 24.22
CA ASN A 120 25.81 -7.98 24.41
C ASN A 120 27.29 -8.04 23.95
N GLU A 121 28.05 -6.96 24.13
CA GLU A 121 29.49 -6.92 23.87
C GLU A 121 30.23 -7.53 25.06
N ASP A 122 30.74 -8.75 24.88
CA ASP A 122 31.67 -9.37 25.82
C ASP A 122 33.12 -9.09 25.35
N VAL A 123 33.90 -8.48 26.24
CA VAL A 123 35.28 -8.05 26.00
C VAL A 123 36.18 -9.24 25.66
N ASN A 124 35.86 -10.44 26.17
CA ASN A 124 36.65 -11.66 25.96
C ASN A 124 36.42 -12.30 24.59
N THR A 125 35.29 -12.03 23.94
CA THR A 125 34.88 -12.65 22.68
C THR A 125 34.81 -11.68 21.50
N ARG A 126 34.68 -10.36 21.73
CA ARG A 126 34.54 -9.34 20.66
C ARG A 126 35.62 -9.42 19.56
N ASP A 127 36.87 -9.71 19.91
CA ASP A 127 37.98 -9.78 18.96
C ASP A 127 37.93 -11.09 18.13
N SER A 128 37.45 -12.18 18.74
CA SER A 128 37.18 -13.45 18.05
C SER A 128 35.97 -13.33 17.11
N ASP A 129 34.94 -12.60 17.52
CA ASP A 129 33.75 -12.32 16.69
C ASP A 129 34.10 -11.43 15.49
N LEU A 130 34.95 -10.41 15.70
CA LEU A 130 35.53 -9.59 14.63
C LEU A 130 36.30 -10.46 13.63
N GLN A 131 37.16 -11.36 14.12
CA GLN A 131 37.90 -12.27 13.26
C GLN A 131 36.98 -13.25 12.51
N ALA A 132 35.93 -13.76 13.15
CA ALA A 132 34.94 -14.64 12.51
C ALA A 132 34.18 -13.96 11.36
N ILE A 133 33.93 -12.64 11.44
CA ILE A 133 33.36 -11.87 10.34
C ILE A 133 34.38 -11.65 9.21
N LYS A 134 35.64 -11.33 9.53
CA LYS A 134 36.74 -11.21 8.55
C LYS A 134 36.94 -12.52 7.77
N ASP A 135 37.02 -13.65 8.48
CA ASP A 135 37.14 -14.99 7.92
C ASP A 135 35.93 -15.41 7.07
N TRP A 136 34.75 -14.82 7.32
CA TRP A 136 33.55 -15.03 6.52
C TRP A 136 33.56 -14.19 5.24
N LEU A 137 33.98 -12.91 5.31
CA LEU A 137 34.12 -12.03 4.15
C LEU A 137 35.06 -12.62 3.10
N GLN A 138 36.23 -13.14 3.51
CA GLN A 138 37.17 -13.84 2.62
C GLN A 138 36.58 -15.07 1.92
N LYS A 139 35.47 -15.63 2.42
CA LYS A 139 34.76 -16.78 1.84
C LYS A 139 33.57 -16.37 0.97
N GLN A 140 33.25 -15.07 0.87
CA GLN A 140 32.16 -14.54 0.05
C GLN A 140 32.72 -13.93 -1.24
N PRO A 141 32.74 -14.65 -2.38
CA PRO A 141 33.40 -14.19 -3.61
C PRO A 141 32.76 -12.95 -4.26
N HIS A 142 31.54 -12.57 -3.84
CA HIS A 142 30.85 -11.34 -4.25
C HIS A 142 31.10 -10.14 -3.34
N LEU A 143 31.73 -10.31 -2.17
CA LEU A 143 32.01 -9.22 -1.22
C LEU A 143 33.50 -8.85 -1.23
N PRO A 144 33.88 -7.68 -0.69
CA PRO A 144 35.29 -7.37 -0.44
C PRO A 144 35.92 -8.40 0.49
N ASP A 145 37.09 -8.92 0.11
CA ASP A 145 37.87 -9.89 0.89
C ASP A 145 38.44 -9.29 2.19
N THR A 146 38.59 -7.96 2.21
CA THR A 146 39.15 -7.15 3.28
C THR A 146 38.35 -5.86 3.44
N TRP A 147 38.15 -5.41 4.68
CA TRP A 147 37.49 -4.15 4.99
C TRP A 147 37.95 -3.60 6.34
N ASP A 148 37.54 -2.36 6.64
CA ASP A 148 37.94 -1.63 7.84
C ASP A 148 37.40 -2.29 9.13
N GLU A 149 38.31 -2.70 10.01
CA GLU A 149 37.99 -3.44 11.24
C GLU A 149 37.12 -2.64 12.22
N GLN A 150 37.34 -1.33 12.32
CA GLN A 150 36.54 -0.46 13.19
C GLN A 150 35.09 -0.38 12.68
N ARG A 151 34.89 -0.31 11.37
CA ARG A 151 33.54 -0.33 10.77
C ARG A 151 32.89 -1.70 10.93
N ILE A 152 33.62 -2.81 10.80
CA ILE A 152 33.10 -4.16 11.12
C ILE A 152 32.68 -4.24 12.60
N MET A 153 33.49 -3.71 13.53
CA MET A 153 33.15 -3.65 14.96
C MET A 153 31.88 -2.82 15.22
N THR A 154 31.72 -1.68 14.54
CA THR A 154 30.47 -0.90 14.57
C THR A 154 29.27 -1.69 14.05
N PHE A 155 29.46 -2.53 13.01
CA PHE A 155 28.42 -3.45 12.54
C PHE A 155 28.06 -4.53 13.57
N LEU A 156 29.04 -5.15 14.24
CA LEU A 156 28.80 -6.10 15.34
C LEU A 156 28.01 -5.44 16.48
N ARG A 157 28.42 -4.25 16.92
CA ARG A 157 27.74 -3.42 17.94
C ARG A 157 26.32 -3.01 17.54
N GLY A 158 26.06 -2.75 16.26
CA GLY A 158 24.71 -2.52 15.75
C GLY A 158 23.84 -3.78 15.76
N CYS A 159 24.46 -4.94 15.50
CA CYS A 159 23.81 -6.25 15.47
C CYS A 159 23.66 -6.91 16.84
N LYS A 160 24.11 -6.25 17.92
CA LYS A 160 24.24 -6.80 19.28
C LYS A 160 25.07 -8.10 19.33
N PHE A 161 26.24 -8.09 18.67
CA PHE A 161 27.18 -9.22 18.52
C PHE A 161 26.57 -10.50 17.92
N SER A 162 25.38 -10.41 17.32
CA SER A 162 24.79 -11.51 16.57
C SER A 162 25.46 -11.63 15.20
N LEU A 163 26.43 -12.56 15.08
CA LEU A 163 27.20 -12.80 13.85
C LEU A 163 26.31 -12.93 12.61
N GLU A 164 25.25 -13.74 12.66
CA GLU A 164 24.34 -13.93 11.52
C GLU A 164 23.57 -12.66 11.11
N LYS A 165 23.26 -11.77 12.06
CA LYS A 165 22.70 -10.45 11.72
C LYS A 165 23.76 -9.54 11.11
N CYS A 166 24.99 -9.60 11.63
CA CYS A 166 26.14 -8.84 11.13
C CYS A 166 26.45 -9.20 9.67
N LYS A 167 26.60 -10.50 9.37
CA LYS A 167 26.77 -11.03 8.01
C LYS A 167 25.69 -10.53 7.05
N ARG A 168 24.41 -10.70 7.41
CA ARG A 168 23.29 -10.25 6.57
C ARG A 168 23.28 -8.74 6.35
N LYS A 169 23.59 -7.93 7.38
CA LYS A 169 23.67 -6.47 7.24
C LYS A 169 24.87 -6.04 6.38
N LEU A 170 26.03 -6.66 6.53
CA LEU A 170 27.23 -6.37 5.73
C LEU A 170 27.03 -6.72 4.26
N ASP A 171 26.48 -7.90 3.97
CA ASP A 171 26.14 -8.31 2.60
C ASP A 171 25.18 -7.30 1.96
N MET A 172 24.08 -6.97 2.65
CA MET A 172 23.12 -5.96 2.20
C MET A 172 23.79 -4.59 2.03
N TYR A 173 24.69 -4.19 2.93
CA TYR A 173 25.44 -2.92 2.84
C TYR A 173 26.27 -2.81 1.56
N PHE A 174 27.05 -3.83 1.19
CA PHE A 174 27.79 -3.82 -0.07
C PHE A 174 26.89 -3.94 -1.29
N THR A 175 25.77 -4.67 -1.17
CA THR A 175 24.76 -4.83 -2.23
C THR A 175 24.06 -3.50 -2.55
N MET A 176 23.58 -2.76 -1.54
CA MET A 176 22.95 -1.45 -1.73
C MET A 176 23.88 -0.43 -2.41
N ARG A 177 25.18 -0.51 -2.14
CA ARG A 177 26.20 0.36 -2.76
C ARG A 177 26.44 0.07 -4.24
N ALA A 178 26.18 -1.17 -4.68
CA ALA A 178 26.15 -1.51 -6.10
C ALA A 178 24.80 -1.15 -6.74
N ALA A 179 23.71 -1.43 -6.03
CA ALA A 179 22.36 -1.28 -6.55
C ALA A 179 21.93 0.18 -6.74
N ILE A 180 22.19 1.07 -5.78
CA ILE A 180 21.57 2.42 -5.72
C ILE A 180 22.61 3.53 -6.02
N PRO A 181 23.03 3.73 -7.29
CA PRO A 181 24.04 4.71 -7.64
C PRO A 181 23.64 6.15 -7.30
N GLU A 182 22.33 6.46 -7.29
CA GLU A 182 21.83 7.79 -6.95
C GLU A 182 22.13 8.20 -5.49
N PHE A 183 22.39 7.23 -4.60
CA PHE A 183 22.86 7.47 -3.23
C PHE A 183 24.37 7.29 -3.06
N PHE A 184 24.98 6.33 -3.76
CA PHE A 184 26.35 5.88 -3.44
C PHE A 184 27.45 6.36 -4.40
N THR A 185 27.10 6.98 -5.53
CA THR A 185 28.06 7.60 -6.48
C THR A 185 28.11 9.12 -6.37
N ASN A 186 29.20 9.71 -6.87
CA ASN A 186 29.43 11.16 -6.91
C ASN A 186 29.35 11.83 -5.53
N ARG A 187 29.85 11.15 -4.49
CA ARG A 187 29.70 11.59 -3.08
C ARG A 187 30.76 12.60 -2.67
N ASP A 188 30.59 13.84 -3.15
CA ASP A 188 31.45 14.98 -2.87
C ASP A 188 30.61 16.21 -2.50
N ILE A 189 30.67 16.62 -1.23
CA ILE A 189 29.87 17.75 -0.70
C ILE A 189 30.30 19.10 -1.29
N SER A 190 31.44 19.18 -1.98
CA SER A 190 31.88 20.41 -2.65
C SER A 190 31.15 20.68 -3.98
N ARG A 191 30.37 19.71 -4.49
CA ARG A 191 29.56 19.85 -5.69
C ARG A 191 28.40 20.83 -5.46
N SER A 192 28.15 21.71 -6.41
CA SER A 192 27.15 22.78 -6.38
C SER A 192 25.77 22.32 -5.87
N GLU A 193 25.27 21.21 -6.39
CA GLU A 193 23.97 20.64 -6.06
C GLU A 193 23.88 20.19 -4.60
N LEU A 194 24.95 19.62 -4.03
CA LEU A 194 24.96 19.22 -2.63
C LEU A 194 25.22 20.41 -1.69
N GLN A 195 25.98 21.42 -2.16
CA GLN A 195 26.16 22.67 -1.44
C GLN A 195 24.85 23.44 -1.28
N GLU A 196 24.07 23.63 -2.35
CA GLU A 196 22.75 24.27 -2.24
C GLU A 196 21.80 23.48 -1.33
N ILE A 197 21.80 22.15 -1.43
CA ILE A 197 21.00 21.30 -0.54
C ILE A 197 21.43 21.46 0.94
N SER A 198 22.73 21.54 1.24
CA SER A 198 23.22 21.71 2.62
C SER A 198 22.85 23.04 3.29
N LYS A 199 22.48 24.06 2.49
CA LYS A 199 21.90 25.34 2.96
C LYS A 199 20.41 25.24 3.25
N ILE A 200 19.72 24.33 2.54
CA ILE A 200 18.28 24.12 2.62
C ILE A 200 17.93 23.12 3.72
N ALA A 201 18.52 21.92 3.67
CA ALA A 201 18.23 20.80 4.56
C ALA A 201 19.44 20.46 5.41
N GLN A 202 19.22 20.32 6.72
CA GLN A 202 20.25 20.06 7.72
C GLN A 202 19.90 18.79 8.49
N GLY A 203 20.90 17.96 8.74
CA GLY A 203 20.76 16.68 9.44
C GLY A 203 21.88 16.34 10.44
N PRO A 204 22.46 17.30 11.20
CA PRO A 204 23.64 17.02 12.00
C PRO A 204 23.36 16.06 13.18
N PRO A 205 24.14 14.99 13.33
CA PRO A 205 24.33 14.30 14.61
C PRO A 205 24.96 15.25 15.63
N LEU A 206 24.37 15.34 16.82
CA LEU A 206 24.86 16.19 17.89
C LEU A 206 26.10 15.56 18.56
N PRO A 207 27.08 16.37 19.01
CA PRO A 207 28.31 15.85 19.60
C PRO A 207 28.07 15.19 20.97
N GLY A 208 27.04 15.61 21.71
CA GLY A 208 26.65 15.04 23.00
C GLY A 208 25.94 13.68 22.90
N LEU A 209 25.73 13.06 24.06
CA LEU A 209 24.97 11.83 24.26
C LEU A 209 23.89 12.06 25.31
N THR A 210 22.78 11.33 25.24
CA THR A 210 21.84 11.25 26.37
C THR A 210 22.49 10.54 27.57
N PRO A 211 21.96 10.70 28.80
CA PRO A 211 22.44 9.99 29.99
C PRO A 211 22.42 8.46 29.88
N ASP A 212 21.56 7.90 29.03
CA ASP A 212 21.50 6.47 28.69
C ASP A 212 22.29 6.11 27.41
N GLY A 213 23.13 7.02 26.92
CA GLY A 213 24.15 6.76 25.90
C GLY A 213 23.64 6.66 24.47
N LYS A 214 22.52 7.32 24.14
CA LYS A 214 21.99 7.43 22.77
C LYS A 214 22.57 8.66 22.07
N ARG A 215 22.81 8.55 20.77
CA ARG A 215 23.16 9.69 19.89
C ARG A 215 21.89 10.37 19.38
N VAL A 216 21.81 11.69 19.50
CA VAL A 216 20.72 12.49 18.94
C VAL A 216 21.13 13.02 17.56
N THR A 217 20.25 12.95 16.57
CA THR A 217 20.39 13.60 15.25
C THR A 217 19.16 14.46 15.00
N ILE A 218 19.36 15.74 14.66
CA ILE A 218 18.25 16.66 14.35
C ILE A 218 18.18 16.85 12.84
N MET A 219 16.98 16.69 12.27
CA MET A 219 16.68 16.90 10.85
C MET A 219 15.70 18.07 10.72
N ARG A 220 16.12 19.15 10.05
CA ARG A 220 15.30 20.34 9.78
C ARG A 220 15.53 20.86 8.35
N ALA A 221 14.66 21.73 7.85
CA ALA A 221 15.08 22.68 6.82
C ALA A 221 15.42 24.02 7.48
N ALA A 222 16.50 24.66 7.05
CA ALA A 222 17.00 25.91 7.60
C ALA A 222 16.32 27.15 6.99
N ILE A 223 15.64 26.98 5.85
CA ILE A 223 14.92 28.03 5.12
C ILE A 223 13.45 27.62 5.01
N LYS A 224 12.53 28.57 5.12
CA LYS A 224 11.07 28.31 5.04
C LYS A 224 10.56 28.19 3.60
N ASP A 225 11.07 29.04 2.72
CA ASP A 225 10.62 29.16 1.33
C ASP A 225 11.75 28.72 0.38
N PHE A 226 11.66 27.49 -0.13
CA PHE A 226 12.61 26.96 -1.12
C PHE A 226 11.89 26.03 -2.10
N GLU A 227 12.39 25.93 -3.33
CA GLU A 227 11.93 24.88 -4.24
C GLU A 227 12.43 23.52 -3.76
N THR A 228 11.52 22.54 -3.69
CA THR A 228 11.82 21.18 -3.25
C THR A 228 13.05 20.63 -4.02
N PRO A 229 14.17 20.36 -3.32
CA PRO A 229 15.41 19.93 -3.96
C PRO A 229 15.29 18.49 -4.47
N ASN A 230 16.35 18.00 -5.14
CA ASN A 230 16.46 16.58 -5.42
C ASN A 230 16.54 15.78 -4.11
N ILE A 231 15.45 15.07 -3.80
CA ILE A 231 15.30 14.30 -2.55
C ILE A 231 16.34 13.17 -2.46
N ALA A 232 16.77 12.62 -3.61
CA ALA A 232 17.83 11.61 -3.64
C ALA A 232 19.17 12.17 -3.13
N ASP A 233 19.46 13.45 -3.40
CA ASP A 233 20.68 14.11 -2.93
C ASP A 233 20.60 14.51 -1.45
N VAL A 234 19.42 14.85 -0.92
CA VAL A 234 19.19 14.97 0.54
C VAL A 234 19.50 13.65 1.24
N MET A 235 18.97 12.54 0.70
CA MET A 235 19.20 11.18 1.21
C MET A 235 20.67 10.75 1.07
N LYS A 236 21.34 11.13 -0.02
CA LYS A 236 22.80 10.94 -0.22
C LYS A 236 23.61 11.59 0.89
N ILE A 237 23.34 12.85 1.25
CA ILE A 237 24.05 13.55 2.34
C ILE A 237 23.81 12.83 3.68
N ALA A 238 22.58 12.38 3.96
CA ALA A 238 22.29 11.60 5.17
C ALA A 238 23.07 10.26 5.22
N LEU A 239 23.22 9.56 4.08
CA LEU A 239 24.00 8.33 3.99
C LEU A 239 25.52 8.59 4.02
N MET A 240 26.00 9.74 3.52
CA MET A 240 27.39 10.20 3.68
C MET A 240 27.73 10.44 5.16
N ILE A 241 26.85 11.11 5.91
CA ILE A 241 26.96 11.27 7.37
C ILE A 241 26.97 9.89 8.05
N GLY A 242 26.05 9.00 7.66
CA GLY A 242 25.99 7.62 8.16
C GLY A 242 27.28 6.85 7.95
N ASP A 243 27.89 6.95 6.76
CA ASP A 243 29.17 6.30 6.43
C ASP A 243 30.34 6.81 7.28
N VAL A 244 30.41 8.12 7.54
CA VAL A 244 31.44 8.71 8.43
C VAL A 244 31.22 8.30 9.88
N ARG A 245 29.97 8.25 10.35
CA ARG A 245 29.62 7.79 11.71
C ARG A 245 30.06 6.35 11.99
N LEU A 246 30.10 5.47 10.98
CA LEU A 246 30.58 4.09 11.15
C LEU A 246 32.02 4.00 11.67
N ALA A 247 32.85 4.99 11.35
CA ALA A 247 34.23 5.12 11.83
C ALA A 247 34.35 6.05 13.06
N ALA A 248 33.51 7.09 13.16
CA ALA A 248 33.59 8.09 14.22
C ALA A 248 32.97 7.66 15.57
N GLU A 249 32.11 6.64 15.61
CA GLU A 249 31.55 6.08 16.85
C GLU A 249 32.45 4.96 17.39
N GLU A 250 33.65 5.32 17.86
CA GLU A 250 34.75 4.39 18.19
C GLU A 250 34.39 3.30 19.21
N VAL A 251 33.59 3.63 20.23
CA VAL A 251 33.13 2.68 21.27
C VAL A 251 31.67 2.24 21.08
N GLY A 252 30.95 2.89 20.15
CA GLY A 252 29.53 2.65 19.89
C GLY A 252 28.59 3.25 20.95
N VAL A 253 27.34 3.44 20.54
CA VAL A 253 26.26 4.04 21.35
C VAL A 253 25.15 3.03 21.66
N ALA A 254 24.37 3.29 22.71
CA ALA A 254 23.17 2.52 23.07
C ALA A 254 22.18 2.41 21.90
N GLY A 255 22.02 3.52 21.16
CA GLY A 255 21.32 3.60 19.90
C GLY A 255 21.13 5.04 19.43
N ASP A 256 20.21 5.23 18.50
CA ASP A 256 19.99 6.51 17.82
C ASP A 256 18.60 7.07 18.14
N VAL A 257 18.55 8.38 18.39
CA VAL A 257 17.32 9.18 18.51
C VAL A 257 17.30 10.20 17.38
N PHE A 258 16.21 10.26 16.63
CA PHE A 258 16.04 11.26 15.57
C PHE A 258 14.99 12.28 16.00
N ILE A 259 15.29 13.57 15.83
CA ILE A 259 14.33 14.67 16.00
C ILE A 259 14.05 15.24 14.61
N LEU A 260 12.80 15.18 14.17
CA LEU A 260 12.32 15.72 12.91
C LEU A 260 11.60 17.04 13.19
N ASP A 261 12.16 18.14 12.72
CA ASP A 261 11.54 19.46 12.82
C ASP A 261 10.66 19.72 11.60
N ALA A 262 9.35 19.72 11.84
CA ALA A 262 8.34 19.90 10.80
C ALA A 262 7.84 21.35 10.65
N SER A 263 8.51 22.34 11.28
CA SER A 263 8.15 23.77 11.22
C SER A 263 8.09 24.38 9.80
N VAL A 264 8.69 23.68 8.84
CA VAL A 264 8.84 24.02 7.43
C VAL A 264 8.20 22.98 6.50
N ALA A 265 7.50 21.97 7.02
CA ALA A 265 6.85 20.95 6.21
C ALA A 265 5.64 21.53 5.46
N SER A 266 5.63 21.41 4.12
CA SER A 266 4.55 21.87 3.24
C SER A 266 4.21 20.81 2.20
N VAL A 267 3.03 20.92 1.56
CA VAL A 267 2.62 20.01 0.48
C VAL A 267 3.62 20.07 -0.67
N ASN A 268 4.09 21.28 -1.00
CA ASN A 268 5.06 21.50 -2.08
C ASN A 268 6.38 20.77 -1.79
N HIS A 269 6.87 20.80 -0.54
CA HIS A 269 8.07 20.08 -0.11
C HIS A 269 7.92 18.55 -0.17
N PHE A 270 6.69 18.02 -0.12
CA PHE A 270 6.41 16.59 -0.23
C PHE A 270 6.08 16.11 -1.66
N SER A 271 5.59 16.97 -2.54
CA SER A 271 5.16 16.61 -3.91
C SER A 271 6.24 15.93 -4.77
N LYS A 272 7.54 16.20 -4.53
CA LYS A 272 8.66 15.55 -5.25
C LYS A 272 9.22 14.30 -4.55
N ILE A 273 8.61 13.84 -3.45
CA ILE A 273 9.06 12.66 -2.71
C ILE A 273 8.32 11.42 -3.24
N THR A 274 8.99 10.59 -4.05
CA THR A 274 8.38 9.36 -4.58
C THR A 274 8.37 8.22 -3.55
N PRO A 275 7.38 7.31 -3.56
CA PRO A 275 7.40 6.09 -2.75
C PRO A 275 8.68 5.26 -3.00
N THR A 276 9.10 5.21 -4.26
CA THR A 276 10.31 4.57 -4.78
C THR A 276 11.58 5.02 -4.04
N ILE A 277 11.86 6.33 -3.97
CA ILE A 277 13.10 6.83 -3.34
C ILE A 277 13.06 6.64 -1.82
N VAL A 278 11.89 6.78 -1.20
CA VAL A 278 11.67 6.53 0.23
C VAL A 278 11.86 5.05 0.58
N LYS A 279 11.34 4.12 -0.23
CA LYS A 279 11.52 2.67 -0.03
C LYS A 279 13.00 2.29 -0.14
N LYS A 280 13.73 2.77 -1.15
CA LYS A 280 15.19 2.56 -1.29
C LYS A 280 15.96 3.05 -0.06
N PHE A 281 15.68 4.27 0.41
CA PHE A 281 16.33 4.85 1.59
C PHE A 281 15.99 4.08 2.87
N LEU A 282 14.73 3.70 3.05
CA LEU A 282 14.28 2.91 4.20
C LEU A 282 14.86 1.50 4.22
N VAL A 283 15.11 0.86 3.07
CA VAL A 283 15.84 -0.41 2.98
C VAL A 283 17.32 -0.22 3.33
N CYS A 284 17.97 0.84 2.84
CA CYS A 284 19.33 1.19 3.25
C CYS A 284 19.44 1.32 4.77
N VAL A 285 18.62 2.16 5.40
CA VAL A 285 18.73 2.45 6.83
C VAL A 285 18.29 1.26 7.71
N GLN A 286 17.24 0.51 7.34
CA GLN A 286 16.73 -0.60 8.15
C GLN A 286 17.50 -1.91 7.95
N GLU A 287 17.88 -2.25 6.71
CA GLU A 287 18.49 -3.55 6.39
C GLU A 287 20.00 -3.45 6.21
N ALA A 288 20.51 -2.41 5.56
CA ALA A 288 21.94 -2.29 5.25
C ALA A 288 22.76 -1.70 6.42
N TYR A 289 22.36 -0.56 6.97
CA TYR A 289 23.13 0.12 8.03
C TYR A 289 22.92 -0.51 9.42
N PRO A 290 23.92 -0.45 10.33
CA PRO A 290 23.86 -1.00 11.68
C PRO A 290 23.15 -0.07 12.70
N VAL A 291 22.24 0.78 12.23
CA VAL A 291 21.52 1.79 13.04
C VAL A 291 20.59 1.13 14.05
N LYS A 292 20.66 1.55 15.31
CA LYS A 292 19.83 1.05 16.41
C LYS A 292 18.82 2.11 16.81
N LEU A 293 17.89 2.40 15.91
CA LEU A 293 16.82 3.38 16.15
C LEU A 293 16.09 3.05 17.45
N LYS A 294 16.09 3.99 18.41
CA LYS A 294 15.40 3.89 19.69
C LYS A 294 14.06 4.61 19.62
N GLU A 295 14.11 5.90 19.25
CA GLU A 295 13.00 6.85 19.29
C GLU A 295 13.10 7.79 18.07
N VAL A 296 11.94 8.20 17.56
CA VAL A 296 11.78 9.28 16.58
C VAL A 296 10.84 10.29 17.20
N HIS A 297 11.27 11.53 17.31
CA HIS A 297 10.49 12.64 17.83
C HIS A 297 10.15 13.59 16.70
N VAL A 298 8.88 13.99 16.57
CA VAL A 298 8.46 14.99 15.60
C VAL A 298 8.03 16.24 16.36
N VAL A 299 8.67 17.36 16.07
CA VAL A 299 8.44 18.65 16.73
C VAL A 299 8.00 19.71 15.73
N ASN A 300 7.37 20.78 16.22
CA ASN A 300 6.81 21.85 15.39
C ASN A 300 5.83 21.33 14.32
N ALA A 301 5.10 20.25 14.64
CA ALA A 301 4.21 19.59 13.70
C ALA A 301 2.99 20.47 13.38
N SER A 302 2.77 20.74 12.09
CA SER A 302 1.49 21.24 11.57
C SER A 302 0.59 20.05 11.15
N PRO A 303 -0.73 20.25 10.92
CA PRO A 303 -1.65 19.14 10.58
C PRO A 303 -1.27 18.32 9.34
N ILE A 304 -0.40 18.83 8.47
CA ILE A 304 0.13 18.08 7.33
C ILE A 304 1.01 16.88 7.75
N VAL A 305 1.61 16.94 8.95
CA VAL A 305 2.51 15.91 9.48
C VAL A 305 1.79 14.58 9.68
N ASP A 306 0.52 14.58 10.07
CA ASP A 306 -0.27 13.35 10.18
C ASP A 306 -0.50 12.71 8.81
N THR A 307 -0.69 13.52 7.77
CA THR A 307 -0.81 13.04 6.38
C THR A 307 0.50 12.39 5.92
N ILE A 308 1.63 13.05 6.19
CA ILE A 308 2.97 12.54 5.90
C ILE A 308 3.24 11.24 6.65
N ILE A 309 3.01 11.21 7.97
CA ILE A 309 3.24 10.02 8.80
C ILE A 309 2.39 8.86 8.32
N ASN A 310 1.11 9.08 7.98
CA ASN A 310 0.24 8.04 7.44
C ASN A 310 0.67 7.56 6.05
N TRP A 311 1.23 8.42 5.19
CA TRP A 311 1.79 8.03 3.89
C TRP A 311 3.11 7.26 3.99
N VAL A 312 4.02 7.61 4.92
CA VAL A 312 5.26 6.84 5.13
C VAL A 312 4.98 5.53 5.89
N LYS A 313 3.91 5.48 6.70
CA LYS A 313 3.53 4.35 7.57
C LYS A 313 3.66 2.97 6.92
N PRO A 314 3.14 2.70 5.69
CA PRO A 314 3.21 1.38 5.06
C PRO A 314 4.64 0.86 4.93
N PHE A 315 5.60 1.74 4.61
CA PHE A 315 7.01 1.42 4.41
C PHE A 315 7.81 1.27 5.72
N ILE A 316 7.25 1.72 6.85
CA ILE A 316 7.86 1.63 8.18
C ILE A 316 7.42 0.33 8.86
N LYS A 317 8.37 -0.49 9.31
CA LYS A 317 8.09 -1.70 10.12
C LYS A 317 7.38 -1.32 11.42
N GLU A 318 6.43 -2.13 11.87
CA GLU A 318 5.60 -1.88 13.06
C GLU A 318 6.43 -1.48 14.30
N LYS A 319 7.55 -2.17 14.53
CA LYS A 319 8.51 -1.86 15.60
C LYS A 319 9.03 -0.42 15.59
N ILE A 320 9.14 0.21 14.42
CA ILE A 320 9.55 1.61 14.27
C ILE A 320 8.34 2.54 14.38
N ARG A 321 7.16 2.16 13.85
CA ARG A 321 5.91 2.93 14.03
C ARG A 321 5.64 3.22 15.51
N ASN A 322 5.82 2.21 16.36
CA ASN A 322 5.61 2.28 17.81
C ASN A 322 6.70 3.08 18.57
N ARG A 323 7.63 3.72 17.86
CA ARG A 323 8.72 4.56 18.40
C ARG A 323 8.66 6.00 17.90
N ILE A 324 7.61 6.35 17.16
CA ILE A 324 7.36 7.72 16.70
C ILE A 324 6.52 8.44 17.77
N HIS A 325 7.03 9.56 18.25
CA HIS A 325 6.40 10.43 19.24
C HIS A 325 6.21 11.81 18.61
N ILE A 326 4.97 12.29 18.53
CA ILE A 326 4.64 13.64 18.05
C ILE A 326 4.47 14.54 19.27
N HIS A 327 5.16 15.68 19.27
CA HIS A 327 5.23 16.62 20.39
C HIS A 327 4.46 17.89 20.07
N SER A 328 3.54 18.27 20.97
CA SER A 328 2.77 19.53 20.88
C SER A 328 3.61 20.77 21.18
N ASP A 329 4.68 20.58 21.94
CA ASP A 329 5.52 21.63 22.53
C ASP A 329 6.88 21.03 22.93
N MET A 330 7.89 21.88 23.16
CA MET A 330 9.24 21.39 23.52
C MET A 330 9.31 20.80 24.93
N GLU A 331 8.41 21.16 25.86
CA GLU A 331 8.35 20.54 27.19
C GLU A 331 7.93 19.07 27.13
N SER A 332 7.17 18.67 26.10
CA SER A 332 6.90 17.26 25.80
C SER A 332 8.11 16.52 25.21
N LEU A 333 8.98 17.18 24.43
CA LEU A 333 10.26 16.63 23.97
C LEU A 333 11.26 16.44 25.13
N TYR A 334 11.38 17.40 26.05
CA TYR A 334 12.37 17.37 27.13
C TYR A 334 12.21 16.19 28.10
N LYS A 335 11.06 15.49 28.07
CA LYS A 335 10.80 14.26 28.82
C LYS A 335 11.54 13.04 28.25
N PHE A 336 12.02 13.12 27.01
CA PHE A 336 12.72 12.05 26.29
C PHE A 336 14.18 12.43 26.00
N VAL A 337 14.41 13.68 25.58
CA VAL A 337 15.74 14.19 25.23
C VAL A 337 16.11 15.35 26.15
N PRO A 338 17.17 15.24 26.97
CA PRO A 338 17.55 16.30 27.91
C PRO A 338 17.86 17.62 27.23
N LYS A 339 17.47 18.71 27.89
CA LYS A 339 17.53 20.07 27.34
C LYS A 339 18.96 20.57 27.15
N ASP A 340 19.88 20.18 28.02
CA ASP A 340 21.28 20.60 28.01
C ASP A 340 22.05 20.14 26.75
N ILE A 341 21.70 18.97 26.20
CA ILE A 341 22.32 18.42 24.98
C ILE A 341 21.67 18.89 23.67
N LEU A 342 20.57 19.65 23.74
CA LEU A 342 19.90 20.21 22.56
C LEU A 342 20.53 21.55 22.13
N PRO A 343 20.41 21.94 20.85
CA PRO A 343 20.83 23.26 20.39
C PRO A 343 19.99 24.40 20.98
N GLU A 344 20.52 25.63 20.91
CA GLU A 344 19.85 26.87 21.34
C GLU A 344 18.46 27.03 20.69
N GLU A 345 18.32 26.66 19.42
CA GLU A 345 17.06 26.75 18.67
C GLU A 345 15.94 25.83 19.22
N TYR A 346 16.32 24.80 19.98
CA TYR A 346 15.42 23.89 20.67
C TYR A 346 15.44 24.13 22.19
N GLY A 347 15.81 25.35 22.61
CA GLY A 347 15.83 25.80 24.00
C GLY A 347 16.96 25.21 24.85
N GLY A 348 17.94 24.54 24.24
CA GLY A 348 19.05 23.90 24.93
C GLY A 348 20.31 24.78 25.05
N THR A 349 21.41 24.15 25.47
CA THR A 349 22.69 24.83 25.77
C THR A 349 23.89 24.24 25.04
N ALA A 350 23.70 23.32 24.09
CA ALA A 350 24.81 22.68 23.38
C ALA A 350 25.55 23.63 22.40
N GLY A 351 24.94 24.75 22.02
CA GLY A 351 25.38 25.65 20.95
C GLY A 351 24.35 25.70 19.82
N LYS A 352 24.71 26.27 18.66
CA LYS A 352 23.80 26.44 17.53
C LYS A 352 23.83 25.27 16.58
N ILE A 353 22.67 24.88 16.06
CA ILE A 353 22.59 23.76 15.11
C ILE A 353 23.31 24.06 13.79
N ASP A 354 23.39 25.33 13.37
CA ASP A 354 24.12 25.73 12.17
C ASP A 354 25.63 25.51 12.29
N ASP A 355 26.20 25.70 13.48
CA ASP A 355 27.62 25.43 13.74
C ASP A 355 27.93 23.93 13.66
N PHE A 356 27.05 23.07 14.21
CA PHE A 356 27.17 21.62 14.06
C PHE A 356 27.02 21.18 12.61
N ASN A 357 26.06 21.75 11.86
CA ASN A 357 25.87 21.44 10.45
C ASN A 357 27.12 21.85 9.63
N ALA A 358 27.68 23.04 9.89
CA ALA A 358 28.91 23.50 9.25
C ALA A 358 30.12 22.59 9.58
N GLN A 359 30.25 22.12 10.83
CA GLN A 359 31.28 21.16 11.22
C GLN A 359 31.14 19.82 10.48
N TRP A 360 29.90 19.31 10.34
CA TRP A 360 29.63 18.10 9.56
C TRP A 360 29.90 18.30 8.07
N MET A 361 29.46 19.40 7.45
CA MET A 361 29.73 19.67 6.03
C MET A 361 31.23 19.80 5.74
N LYS A 362 31.98 20.48 6.63
CA LYS A 362 33.45 20.52 6.56
C LYS A 362 34.05 19.11 6.64
N THR A 363 33.56 18.28 7.57
CA THR A 363 34.03 16.90 7.71
C THR A 363 33.73 16.08 6.44
N LEU A 364 32.54 16.20 5.86
CA LEU A 364 32.21 15.52 4.60
C LEU A 364 33.18 15.93 3.46
N ALA A 365 33.59 17.19 3.39
CA ALA A 365 34.55 17.68 2.41
C ALA A 365 35.97 17.10 2.65
N GLU A 366 36.40 17.02 3.91
CA GLU A 366 37.63 16.33 4.29
C GLU A 366 37.58 14.82 3.98
N TYR A 367 36.38 14.23 3.90
CA TYR A 367 36.16 12.82 3.52
C TYR A 367 35.96 12.58 2.01
N THR A 368 35.80 13.61 1.15
CA THR A 368 35.64 13.46 -0.32
C THR A 368 36.65 12.46 -0.96
N PRO A 369 37.97 12.51 -0.66
CA PRO A 369 38.92 11.54 -1.23
C PRO A 369 38.63 10.08 -0.82
N TRP A 370 38.13 9.88 0.39
CA TRP A 370 37.74 8.55 0.90
C TRP A 370 36.41 8.10 0.31
N PHE A 371 35.41 9.00 0.18
CA PHE A 371 34.15 8.65 -0.47
C PHE A 371 34.37 8.11 -1.88
N LYS A 372 35.27 8.73 -2.64
CA LYS A 372 35.69 8.32 -4.00
C LYS A 372 36.34 6.94 -4.04
N GLU A 373 37.22 6.63 -3.10
CA GLU A 373 37.80 5.29 -2.93
C GLU A 373 36.70 4.24 -2.66
N GLN A 374 35.78 4.57 -1.74
CA GLN A 374 34.67 3.70 -1.34
C GLN A 374 33.60 3.50 -2.44
N GLU A 375 33.60 4.22 -3.56
CA GLU A 375 32.68 3.96 -4.69
C GLU A 375 33.03 2.66 -5.44
N SER A 376 34.30 2.22 -5.34
CA SER A 376 34.76 0.93 -5.87
C SER A 376 34.45 -0.25 -4.95
N ILE A 377 34.18 0.00 -3.66
CA ILE A 377 33.96 -1.01 -2.62
C ILE A 377 32.46 -1.27 -2.48
N LYS A 378 32.00 -2.30 -3.19
CA LYS A 378 30.60 -2.72 -3.34
C LYS A 378 30.54 -4.21 -3.71
N ALA A 379 29.33 -4.81 -3.69
CA ALA A 379 29.17 -6.20 -4.07
C ALA A 379 29.33 -6.41 -5.59
N ASP A 380 29.90 -7.55 -5.97
CA ASP A 380 29.95 -8.07 -7.34
C ASP A 380 28.97 -9.24 -7.48
N GLU A 381 27.72 -8.89 -7.82
CA GLU A 381 26.61 -9.86 -7.93
C GLU A 381 26.87 -11.00 -8.93
N SER A 382 27.79 -10.82 -9.90
CA SER A 382 28.17 -11.87 -10.85
C SER A 382 28.88 -13.06 -10.19
N LYS A 383 29.42 -12.86 -8.98
CA LYS A 383 30.15 -13.86 -8.20
C LYS A 383 29.33 -14.44 -7.05
N ARG A 384 28.09 -13.99 -6.82
CA ARG A 384 27.31 -14.36 -5.62
C ARG A 384 27.01 -15.87 -5.61
N PRO A 385 27.29 -16.60 -4.52
CA PRO A 385 26.84 -17.98 -4.37
C PRO A 385 25.31 -18.07 -4.31
N GLY A 386 24.70 -18.76 -5.29
CA GLY A 386 23.24 -18.91 -5.39
C GLY A 386 22.61 -17.97 -6.42
N LYS A 387 21.36 -17.52 -6.19
CA LYS A 387 20.71 -16.52 -7.04
C LYS A 387 21.35 -15.14 -6.78
N PRO A 388 21.76 -14.40 -7.83
CA PRO A 388 22.13 -12.99 -7.69
C PRO A 388 21.00 -12.18 -7.06
N THR A 389 21.35 -11.17 -6.28
CA THR A 389 20.36 -10.27 -5.66
C THR A 389 20.01 -9.18 -6.67
N ASN A 390 18.92 -9.35 -7.41
CA ASN A 390 18.47 -8.37 -8.39
C ASN A 390 17.75 -7.18 -7.72
N TYR A 391 17.61 -6.09 -8.49
CA TYR A 391 16.97 -4.85 -8.03
C TYR A 391 15.49 -5.06 -7.69
N GLU A 392 14.83 -5.93 -8.45
CA GLU A 392 13.43 -6.30 -8.32
C GLU A 392 13.16 -7.03 -6.99
N ASP A 393 13.95 -8.05 -6.60
CA ASP A 393 13.78 -8.76 -5.33
C ASP A 393 14.03 -7.82 -4.11
N LEU A 394 14.96 -6.87 -4.24
CA LEU A 394 15.37 -5.96 -3.16
C LEU A 394 14.34 -4.88 -2.84
N PHE A 395 13.74 -4.31 -3.88
CA PHE A 395 12.89 -3.14 -3.72
C PHE A 395 11.47 -3.36 -4.21
N GLY A 396 11.14 -4.44 -4.94
CA GLY A 396 9.86 -4.60 -5.61
C GLY A 396 9.55 -3.39 -6.49
N LEU A 397 10.53 -3.00 -7.30
CA LEU A 397 10.52 -1.82 -8.17
C LEU A 397 11.23 -2.17 -9.48
N ASP A 398 10.52 -2.05 -10.59
CA ASP A 398 11.13 -2.06 -11.92
C ASP A 398 12.12 -0.89 -12.04
N VAL A 399 13.38 -1.20 -12.31
CA VAL A 399 14.35 -0.21 -12.78
C VAL A 399 15.15 -0.78 -13.92
N LYS A 400 14.72 -0.46 -15.14
CA LYS A 400 15.57 -0.55 -16.32
C LYS A 400 16.54 0.62 -16.38
N GLY A 401 17.78 0.31 -16.76
CA GLY A 401 18.61 1.25 -17.51
C GLY A 401 19.70 1.96 -16.72
N CYS A 402 20.79 1.27 -16.43
CA CYS A 402 22.11 1.91 -16.37
C CYS A 402 23.25 0.91 -16.66
N GLU A 403 23.32 0.37 -17.88
CA GLU A 403 24.59 -0.21 -18.34
C GLU A 403 25.55 0.92 -18.70
N THR A 404 26.70 0.93 -18.00
CA THR A 404 27.75 1.92 -18.21
C THR A 404 28.51 1.57 -19.49
N ILE A 405 28.60 2.52 -20.42
CA ILE A 405 29.42 2.39 -21.63
C ILE A 405 30.89 2.26 -21.21
N ALA A 406 31.40 1.03 -21.24
CA ALA A 406 32.82 0.76 -21.08
C ALA A 406 33.55 1.14 -22.38
N ILE A 407 34.11 2.35 -22.41
CA ILE A 407 35.01 2.80 -23.47
C ILE A 407 36.27 1.94 -23.41
N GLN A 408 36.39 0.95 -24.30
CA GLN A 408 37.67 0.35 -24.63
C GLN A 408 38.28 1.03 -25.87
N SER A 409 39.57 1.32 -25.76
CA SER A 409 40.31 2.18 -26.68
C SER A 409 40.56 1.56 -28.04
N THR A 410 40.49 2.38 -29.08
CA THR A 410 40.90 2.04 -30.44
C THR A 410 42.42 1.82 -30.56
N ARG A 411 42.82 0.69 -31.16
CA ARG A 411 44.12 0.55 -31.84
C ARG A 411 43.95 -0.20 -33.17
N SER A 412 44.12 0.58 -34.24
CA SER A 412 44.58 0.27 -35.62
C SER A 412 44.29 -1.09 -36.29
N PRO A 413 43.89 -1.10 -37.59
CA PRO A 413 43.54 -2.31 -38.34
C PRO A 413 44.73 -2.97 -39.06
N GLN A 414 44.58 -4.25 -39.42
CA GLN A 414 45.16 -4.80 -40.65
C GLN A 414 44.42 -6.08 -41.14
N ASP A 415 44.32 -6.17 -42.47
CA ASP A 415 44.18 -7.36 -43.33
C ASP A 415 42.87 -8.19 -43.39
N VAL A 416 42.07 -7.80 -44.37
CA VAL A 416 41.17 -8.61 -45.23
C VAL A 416 42.09 -9.48 -46.15
N PRO A 417 41.79 -10.76 -46.56
CA PRO A 417 40.59 -11.01 -47.36
C PRO A 417 39.95 -12.43 -47.46
N SER A 418 38.62 -12.39 -47.63
CA SER A 418 37.83 -13.12 -48.64
C SER A 418 37.64 -14.65 -48.59
N ARG A 419 36.35 -15.06 -48.66
CA ARG A 419 35.69 -16.00 -49.61
C ARG A 419 34.54 -16.71 -48.87
N SER A 420 33.26 -16.43 -49.11
CA SER A 420 32.42 -16.54 -50.33
C SER A 420 31.82 -17.93 -50.55
N LYS A 421 30.51 -17.95 -50.85
CA LYS A 421 29.66 -19.08 -51.33
C LYS A 421 29.21 -20.05 -50.22
N SER A 422 27.92 -20.28 -49.93
CA SER A 422 26.62 -20.35 -50.67
C SER A 422 26.16 -21.80 -50.90
N GLU A 423 24.84 -21.97 -51.07
CA GLU A 423 24.10 -23.24 -51.29
C GLU A 423 23.90 -24.03 -49.98
N THR A 424 22.71 -24.14 -49.39
CA THR A 424 21.31 -24.23 -49.90
C THR A 424 21.05 -25.51 -50.70
N LEU A 425 20.36 -26.51 -50.10
CA LEU A 425 18.98 -26.91 -50.49
C LEU A 425 18.44 -28.11 -49.64
N CYS A 426 17.29 -27.89 -49.00
CA CYS A 426 16.10 -28.77 -48.97
C CYS A 426 16.08 -30.27 -48.58
N ARG A 427 14.90 -30.62 -48.00
CA ARG A 427 14.10 -31.87 -48.13
C ARG A 427 14.55 -33.12 -47.33
N GLN A 428 13.64 -33.99 -46.85
CA GLN A 428 12.19 -33.88 -46.52
C GLN A 428 11.73 -35.18 -45.81
N VAL A 429 10.65 -35.11 -45.01
CA VAL A 429 9.77 -36.22 -44.54
C VAL A 429 10.31 -37.21 -43.48
N SER A 430 9.47 -37.46 -42.48
CA SER A 430 9.55 -38.43 -41.36
C SER A 430 9.11 -39.86 -41.80
N PRO A 431 8.60 -40.78 -40.93
CA PRO A 431 8.87 -41.08 -39.51
C PRO A 431 9.20 -42.58 -39.28
N GLN A 432 9.54 -43.00 -38.04
CA GLN A 432 8.88 -44.13 -37.32
C GLN A 432 9.50 -44.42 -35.93
N CYS A 433 8.74 -45.12 -35.09
CA CYS A 433 9.03 -45.46 -33.69
C CYS A 433 10.01 -46.64 -33.52
N VAL A 434 10.46 -46.92 -32.28
CA VAL A 434 10.25 -48.22 -31.56
C VAL A 434 10.93 -48.27 -30.17
N THR A 435 10.10 -48.45 -29.13
CA THR A 435 10.29 -49.11 -27.80
C THR A 435 11.45 -48.80 -26.82
N ALA A 436 11.11 -48.89 -25.52
CA ALA A 436 11.98 -48.85 -24.34
C ALA A 436 12.80 -50.15 -24.09
N PRO A 437 13.59 -50.21 -23.00
CA PRO A 437 13.09 -51.01 -21.86
C PRO A 437 13.32 -50.42 -20.45
N VAL A 438 12.59 -50.99 -19.49
CA VAL A 438 12.62 -50.71 -18.04
C VAL A 438 13.56 -51.68 -17.32
N LEU A 439 14.23 -51.25 -16.23
CA LEU A 439 14.70 -52.17 -15.19
C LEU A 439 14.70 -51.58 -13.77
N LYS A 440 14.10 -52.36 -12.86
CA LYS A 440 14.09 -52.30 -11.38
C LYS A 440 15.48 -52.61 -10.81
N CYS A 441 15.85 -52.49 -9.53
CA CYS A 441 15.29 -52.04 -8.24
C CYS A 441 16.47 -52.02 -7.24
N GLN A 442 16.41 -51.28 -6.11
CA GLN A 442 16.56 -51.85 -4.75
C GLN A 442 16.42 -50.80 -3.63
N ILE A 443 16.12 -51.30 -2.43
CA ILE A 443 15.74 -50.60 -1.20
C ILE A 443 16.79 -50.95 -0.12
N PRO A 444 17.01 -50.10 0.90
CA PRO A 444 16.96 -50.62 2.27
C PRO A 444 15.97 -49.86 3.16
N ALA A 445 15.21 -50.62 3.94
CA ALA A 445 14.49 -50.16 5.13
C ALA A 445 15.36 -50.45 6.37
N ALA A 446 15.07 -50.09 7.62
CA ALA A 446 13.96 -49.38 8.26
C ALA A 446 14.48 -48.79 9.59
N HIS A 447 13.71 -47.92 10.27
CA HIS A 447 13.41 -48.11 11.70
C HIS A 447 12.27 -47.20 12.19
N HIS A 448 11.31 -47.81 12.90
CA HIS A 448 10.20 -47.11 13.57
C HIS A 448 10.61 -46.57 14.95
N ALA A 449 10.03 -45.44 15.34
CA ALA A 449 9.71 -45.09 16.73
C ALA A 449 8.36 -44.34 16.77
N ASN A 450 7.58 -44.58 17.83
CA ASN A 450 6.16 -44.20 17.94
C ASN A 450 5.93 -43.10 19.00
N ILE A 451 5.03 -42.14 18.71
CA ILE A 451 3.95 -41.62 19.60
C ILE A 451 4.40 -40.85 20.89
N PRO A 452 3.78 -39.72 21.32
CA PRO A 452 2.33 -39.47 21.30
C PRO A 452 1.78 -38.10 20.84
N THR A 453 0.51 -38.18 20.45
CA THR A 453 -0.47 -37.09 20.35
C THR A 453 -0.79 -36.44 21.69
N LEU A 454 -0.95 -35.11 21.72
CA LEU A 454 -1.60 -34.37 22.82
C LEU A 454 -3.00 -33.88 22.41
N LYS A 455 -3.99 -34.09 23.29
CA LYS A 455 -5.37 -33.58 23.15
C LYS A 455 -5.58 -32.29 23.97
N PRO A 456 -6.62 -31.48 23.67
CA PRO A 456 -6.65 -30.06 24.03
C PRO A 456 -7.06 -29.79 25.48
N TYR A 457 -6.55 -28.69 26.04
CA TYR A 457 -6.98 -28.12 27.32
C TYR A 457 -8.12 -27.11 27.12
N SER A 458 -9.17 -27.23 27.93
CA SER A 458 -10.25 -26.24 28.06
C SER A 458 -10.34 -25.74 29.51
N PRO A 459 -10.48 -24.44 29.77
CA PRO A 459 -10.95 -23.94 31.06
C PRO A 459 -12.45 -23.63 31.01
N ARG A 460 -13.27 -24.40 31.75
CA ARG A 460 -14.61 -23.97 32.14
C ARG A 460 -14.48 -23.07 33.37
N TYR A 461 -15.05 -21.86 33.33
CA TYR A 461 -15.40 -21.11 34.55
C TYR A 461 -16.92 -20.91 34.61
N ARG A 462 -17.53 -21.28 35.74
CA ARG A 462 -18.97 -21.18 35.99
C ARG A 462 -19.26 -20.94 37.48
N VAL A 463 -19.40 -19.68 37.87
CA VAL A 463 -19.96 -19.23 39.16
C VAL A 463 -20.76 -17.96 38.83
N SER A 464 -22.09 -18.03 38.71
CA SER A 464 -23.10 -17.95 39.78
C SER A 464 -23.25 -16.53 40.37
N ALA A 465 -24.45 -15.98 40.23
CA ALA A 465 -24.81 -14.61 40.61
C ALA A 465 -25.39 -14.48 42.03
N LYS A 466 -25.24 -13.29 42.64
CA LYS A 466 -26.11 -12.61 43.64
C LYS A 466 -25.55 -11.17 43.79
N ARG A 467 -26.22 -10.10 43.34
CA ARG A 467 -27.39 -9.35 43.87
C ARG A 467 -27.12 -8.49 45.12
N ASP A 468 -27.75 -7.30 45.09
CA ASP A 468 -28.00 -6.33 46.19
C ASP A 468 -26.82 -5.40 46.59
N LEU A 469 -26.97 -4.08 46.89
CA LEU A 469 -28.16 -3.27 47.26
C LEU A 469 -28.03 -1.73 46.99
N ARG A 470 -29.12 -1.09 46.53
CA ARG A 470 -29.63 0.31 46.76
C ARG A 470 -28.73 1.58 46.86
N ALA A 471 -29.13 2.62 46.10
CA ALA A 471 -29.78 3.89 46.56
C ALA A 471 -30.41 4.65 45.34
N LYS A 472 -31.71 5.01 45.28
CA LYS A 472 -32.43 6.20 45.86
C LYS A 472 -31.87 7.54 45.35
N ARG A 473 -32.60 8.52 44.77
CA ARG A 473 -34.04 8.89 44.54
C ARG A 473 -34.13 9.63 43.15
N GLY A 474 -35.27 9.99 42.54
CA GLY A 474 -36.69 9.97 42.95
C GLY A 474 -37.64 10.22 41.77
N ARG A 475 -38.97 10.10 42.00
CA ARG A 475 -40.04 10.20 40.98
C ARG A 475 -40.69 11.59 41.00
N GLN A 476 -41.29 11.99 39.86
CA GLN A 476 -42.71 12.39 39.87
C GLN A 476 -43.41 12.08 38.53
N ARG A 477 -44.69 11.71 38.61
CA ARG A 477 -45.62 11.49 37.50
C ARG A 477 -46.75 12.52 37.63
N VAL A 478 -47.27 13.02 36.51
CA VAL A 478 -48.73 13.23 36.27
C VAL A 478 -48.99 12.92 34.79
N GLY A 479 -50.20 12.50 34.42
CA GLY A 479 -50.59 12.24 33.04
C GLY A 479 -52.02 12.70 32.76
N ALA A 480 -52.63 12.11 31.71
CA ALA A 480 -53.89 12.49 31.03
C ALA A 480 -53.71 13.61 29.98
N ALA A 481 -54.44 13.70 28.86
CA ALA A 481 -55.26 12.82 28.01
C ALA A 481 -56.07 13.80 27.13
N GLY A 482 -56.29 13.52 25.84
CA GLY A 482 -57.32 14.23 25.07
C GLY A 482 -57.04 14.47 23.57
N ASN A 483 -58.01 14.01 22.75
CA ASN A 483 -58.39 14.49 21.42
C ASN A 483 -57.45 14.13 20.23
N HIS A 484 -57.90 13.31 19.27
CA HIS A 484 -58.84 13.61 18.16
C HIS A 484 -58.24 14.65 17.19
N LEU A 485 -57.93 14.36 15.92
CA LEU A 485 -58.77 13.72 14.91
C LEU A 485 -57.91 13.14 13.75
N LYS A 486 -58.43 12.15 13.00
CA LYS A 486 -57.97 11.90 11.61
C LYS A 486 -58.58 12.98 10.70
N PHE A 487 -57.91 13.36 9.61
CA PHE A 487 -58.46 13.14 8.27
C PHE A 487 -57.40 13.25 7.17
N ASN A 488 -57.61 12.42 6.15
CA ASN A 488 -56.94 12.44 4.84
C ASN A 488 -57.78 13.34 3.89
N ILE A 489 -57.22 13.85 2.79
CA ILE A 489 -57.88 13.90 1.46
C ILE A 489 -57.02 14.65 0.43
N ASP A 490 -57.02 14.08 -0.78
CA ASP A 490 -56.40 14.56 -2.00
C ASP A 490 -57.10 15.77 -2.66
N ALA A 491 -56.43 16.30 -3.68
CA ALA A 491 -57.02 16.96 -4.85
C ALA A 491 -57.80 18.27 -4.66
N LEU A 492 -57.13 19.37 -5.05
CA LEU A 492 -57.75 20.29 -6.01
C LEU A 492 -56.70 20.79 -7.02
N CYS A 493 -56.87 20.45 -8.29
CA CYS A 493 -56.07 20.99 -9.38
C CYS A 493 -56.65 22.30 -9.92
N ASN A 494 -55.77 23.05 -10.58
CA ASN A 494 -56.01 24.04 -11.64
C ASN A 494 -56.18 25.53 -11.29
N SER A 495 -55.29 26.30 -11.92
CA SER A 495 -55.50 27.64 -12.51
C SER A 495 -55.62 28.86 -11.58
N ILE A 496 -54.55 29.66 -11.52
CA ILE A 496 -54.54 31.03 -12.06
C ILE A 496 -53.08 31.44 -12.40
N SER A 497 -52.94 32.36 -13.36
CA SER A 497 -51.71 32.66 -14.08
C SER A 497 -51.03 33.99 -13.71
N SER A 498 -49.73 34.04 -14.01
CA SER A 498 -48.95 35.23 -14.41
C SER A 498 -48.33 36.15 -13.34
N GLN A 499 -47.17 36.71 -13.70
CA GLN A 499 -46.36 37.72 -12.99
C GLN A 499 -45.66 37.22 -11.71
N SER A 500 -44.39 37.53 -11.42
CA SER A 500 -43.43 38.40 -12.11
C SER A 500 -41.95 38.00 -11.88
N SER A 501 -41.06 38.63 -12.64
CA SER A 501 -39.66 38.25 -12.89
C SER A 501 -38.61 38.73 -11.86
N ARG A 502 -37.51 37.95 -11.79
CA ARG A 502 -36.08 38.34 -11.68
C ARG A 502 -35.43 38.74 -10.32
N ARG A 503 -34.37 37.95 -10.03
CA ARG A 503 -33.01 38.33 -9.55
C ARG A 503 -32.83 38.92 -8.15
N LEU A 504 -31.87 38.35 -7.42
CA LEU A 504 -30.73 39.08 -6.86
C LEU A 504 -29.51 38.14 -6.74
N LEU A 505 -28.31 38.70 -6.89
CA LEU A 505 -27.03 37.98 -6.98
C LEU A 505 -26.05 38.41 -5.88
N HIS A 506 -25.15 37.48 -5.56
CA HIS A 506 -23.94 37.49 -4.74
C HIS A 506 -23.34 38.82 -4.20
N PRO A 507 -22.76 38.82 -2.97
CA PRO A 507 -22.05 39.96 -2.41
C PRO A 507 -20.57 40.02 -2.84
N ALA A 508 -20.20 41.07 -3.56
CA ALA A 508 -18.80 41.45 -3.85
C ALA A 508 -18.59 42.97 -3.82
N ALA A 509 -19.40 43.71 -3.05
CA ALA A 509 -19.56 45.16 -3.15
C ALA A 509 -19.36 45.92 -1.82
N PHE A 510 -18.51 45.42 -0.91
CA PHE A 510 -18.33 46.02 0.43
C PHE A 510 -16.97 46.70 0.67
N PHE A 511 -15.94 46.46 -0.15
CA PHE A 511 -14.58 46.98 0.09
C PHE A 511 -14.14 48.18 -0.77
N LEU A 512 -15.01 48.71 -1.64
CA LEU A 512 -14.75 49.92 -2.46
C LEU A 512 -15.65 51.10 -2.07
N ARG A 513 -15.96 51.24 -0.76
CA ARG A 513 -16.85 52.32 -0.26
C ARG A 513 -16.31 53.09 0.96
N ILE A 514 -15.01 53.02 1.20
CA ILE A 514 -14.28 53.95 2.07
C ILE A 514 -13.33 54.75 1.18
N ILE A 515 -13.14 56.05 1.48
CA ILE A 515 -12.47 57.08 0.64
C ILE A 515 -13.36 57.62 -0.51
N ARG A 516 -14.39 58.39 -0.18
CA ARG A 516 -14.76 59.64 -0.92
C ARG A 516 -15.79 60.53 -0.21
N THR A 517 -15.44 61.11 0.93
CA THR A 517 -15.97 62.40 1.43
C THR A 517 -15.07 62.93 2.53
N ASP A 518 -14.05 63.73 2.20
CA ASP A 518 -13.99 65.13 2.66
C ASP A 518 -12.97 65.91 1.83
N ASN A 519 -13.13 67.24 1.78
CA ASN A 519 -12.45 68.13 0.88
C ASN A 519 -11.67 69.20 1.68
N ARG A 520 -10.43 68.88 2.10
CA ARG A 520 -9.42 69.84 2.58
C ARG A 520 -8.08 69.13 2.88
N LEU A 521 -7.14 69.20 1.93
CA LEU A 521 -5.80 69.78 2.11
C LEU A 521 -5.02 69.68 0.79
N SER A 522 -4.16 70.67 0.57
CA SER A 522 -3.59 71.03 -0.72
C SER A 522 -2.21 70.41 -0.99
N ASN A 523 -1.85 70.40 -2.28
CA ASN A 523 -0.50 70.21 -2.83
C ASN A 523 0.13 68.81 -2.72
N PHE A 524 0.06 68.04 -3.80
CA PHE A 524 1.29 67.68 -4.55
C PHE A 524 0.94 67.38 -6.01
N GLN A 525 1.89 67.64 -6.91
CA GLN A 525 1.67 67.76 -8.36
C GLN A 525 2.48 66.68 -9.09
N MET A 526 1.87 65.92 -10.02
CA MET A 526 2.57 65.27 -11.16
C MET A 526 1.57 64.79 -12.24
N PRO A 527 1.92 64.85 -13.55
CA PRO A 527 1.04 64.48 -14.66
C PRO A 527 1.28 63.04 -15.17
N ASN A 528 0.20 62.38 -15.65
CA ASN A 528 0.13 61.31 -16.69
C ASN A 528 -0.93 60.22 -16.37
N ILE A 529 -2.21 60.60 -16.31
CA ILE A 529 -3.33 59.63 -16.16
C ILE A 529 -4.10 59.43 -17.48
N ASN A 530 -4.09 60.40 -18.40
CA ASN A 530 -4.91 60.37 -19.62
C ASN A 530 -4.48 59.34 -20.68
N PHE A 531 -3.29 58.73 -20.56
CA PHE A 531 -2.86 57.66 -21.47
C PHE A 531 -3.35 56.26 -21.04
N LEU A 532 -3.63 56.03 -19.75
CA LEU A 532 -4.14 54.74 -19.27
C LEU A 532 -5.63 54.55 -19.54
N VAL A 533 -6.43 55.62 -19.51
CA VAL A 533 -7.90 55.52 -19.65
C VAL A 533 -8.31 55.07 -21.06
N LEU A 534 -7.51 55.39 -22.08
CA LEU A 534 -7.78 54.98 -23.47
C LEU A 534 -7.46 53.49 -23.75
N LEU A 535 -6.57 52.88 -22.97
CA LEU A 535 -6.22 51.46 -23.07
C LEU A 535 -7.25 50.56 -22.36
N PHE A 536 -7.94 51.07 -21.34
CA PHE A 536 -8.92 50.30 -20.57
C PHE A 536 -10.30 50.15 -21.25
N THR A 537 -10.63 50.99 -22.23
CA THR A 537 -11.92 50.93 -22.96
C THR A 537 -11.88 50.08 -24.23
N ALA A 538 -10.71 49.64 -24.67
CA ALA A 538 -10.55 48.76 -25.85
C ALA A 538 -10.51 47.25 -25.51
N ALA A 539 -10.51 46.88 -24.22
CA ALA A 539 -10.31 45.50 -23.75
C ALA A 539 -11.57 44.79 -23.24
N THR A 540 -12.77 45.38 -23.42
CA THR A 540 -14.04 44.85 -22.88
C THR A 540 -15.07 44.49 -23.96
N SER A 541 -14.60 44.16 -25.16
CA SER A 541 -15.41 43.60 -26.26
C SER A 541 -15.08 42.15 -26.60
N THR A 542 -14.47 41.40 -25.68
CA THR A 542 -14.46 39.93 -25.78
C THR A 542 -15.89 39.44 -25.59
N THR A 543 -16.53 39.03 -26.68
CA THR A 543 -17.85 38.39 -26.64
C THR A 543 -17.83 37.22 -25.67
N CYS A 544 -18.63 37.32 -24.60
CA CYS A 544 -18.93 36.19 -23.75
C CYS A 544 -19.79 35.21 -24.56
N GLN A 545 -19.12 34.37 -25.36
CA GLN A 545 -19.73 33.16 -25.87
C GLN A 545 -20.08 32.32 -24.66
N SER A 546 -21.39 32.14 -24.41
CA SER A 546 -21.84 31.08 -23.51
C SER A 546 -21.31 29.77 -24.09
N MET A 547 -20.31 29.16 -23.46
CA MET A 547 -19.93 27.79 -23.80
C MET A 547 -21.20 26.95 -23.69
N ALA A 548 -21.53 26.23 -24.77
CA ALA A 548 -22.65 25.30 -24.74
C ALA A 548 -22.44 24.33 -23.56
N PRO A 549 -23.50 23.97 -22.82
CA PRO A 549 -23.36 23.03 -21.71
C PRO A 549 -22.73 21.73 -22.22
N PHE A 550 -21.71 21.25 -21.52
CA PHE A 550 -21.01 20.02 -21.88
C PHE A 550 -22.01 18.84 -21.87
N ALA A 551 -22.21 18.25 -23.03
CA ALA A 551 -23.12 17.13 -23.27
C ALA A 551 -22.31 16.01 -23.96
N PRO A 552 -21.71 15.08 -23.20
CA PRO A 552 -20.93 14.01 -23.78
C PRO A 552 -21.85 12.94 -24.39
N ASP A 553 -21.40 12.30 -25.46
CA ASP A 553 -22.12 11.18 -26.06
C ASP A 553 -21.89 9.89 -25.25
N TYR A 554 -22.76 9.65 -24.25
CA TYR A 554 -22.74 8.41 -23.47
C TYR A 554 -22.92 7.15 -24.33
N ARG A 555 -23.62 7.23 -25.47
CA ARG A 555 -23.90 6.06 -26.34
C ARG A 555 -22.63 5.60 -27.03
N THR A 556 -21.81 6.55 -27.50
CA THR A 556 -20.46 6.26 -27.98
C THR A 556 -19.58 5.74 -26.84
N ALA A 557 -19.57 6.37 -25.65
CA ALA A 557 -18.76 5.90 -24.52
C ALA A 557 -19.11 4.45 -24.10
N LEU A 558 -20.40 4.08 -24.07
CA LEU A 558 -20.87 2.73 -23.76
C LEU A 558 -20.35 1.71 -24.78
N LYS A 559 -20.43 2.04 -26.07
CA LYS A 559 -19.90 1.20 -27.15
C LYS A 559 -18.39 1.02 -27.04
N LEU A 560 -17.65 2.10 -26.74
CA LEU A 560 -16.19 2.02 -26.57
C LEU A 560 -15.83 1.14 -25.36
N SER A 561 -16.50 1.30 -24.22
CA SER A 561 -16.22 0.49 -23.01
C SER A 561 -16.35 -1.02 -23.26
N LEU A 562 -17.28 -1.44 -24.14
CA LEU A 562 -17.37 -2.84 -24.58
C LEU A 562 -16.21 -3.29 -25.47
N LEU A 563 -15.62 -2.39 -26.28
CA LEU A 563 -14.41 -2.71 -27.06
C LEU A 563 -13.18 -2.89 -26.17
N PHE A 564 -13.11 -2.24 -25.01
CA PHE A 564 -12.06 -2.50 -24.02
C PHE A 564 -12.14 -3.95 -23.52
N TYR A 565 -13.32 -4.45 -23.13
CA TYR A 565 -13.46 -5.85 -22.74
C TYR A 565 -13.08 -6.80 -23.88
N GLU A 566 -13.46 -6.51 -25.13
CA GLU A 566 -12.99 -7.30 -26.28
C GLU A 566 -11.46 -7.29 -26.43
N ALA A 567 -10.81 -6.15 -26.14
CA ALA A 567 -9.37 -6.02 -26.15
C ALA A 567 -8.66 -6.80 -25.02
N GLN A 568 -9.34 -7.07 -23.90
CA GLN A 568 -8.84 -7.89 -22.79
C GLN A 568 -9.03 -9.41 -22.98
N ARG A 569 -9.73 -9.88 -24.02
CA ARG A 569 -10.07 -11.31 -24.18
C ARG A 569 -8.82 -12.21 -24.28
N SER A 570 -8.71 -13.21 -23.41
CA SER A 570 -7.74 -14.30 -23.51
C SER A 570 -8.36 -15.52 -24.21
N GLY A 571 -7.53 -16.44 -24.73
CA GLY A 571 -7.97 -17.64 -25.43
C GLY A 571 -8.21 -17.43 -26.93
N ARG A 572 -9.00 -18.33 -27.51
CA ARG A 572 -9.38 -18.30 -28.94
C ARG A 572 -10.47 -17.26 -29.20
N LEU A 573 -10.17 -16.25 -30.00
CA LEU A 573 -11.10 -15.16 -30.30
C LEU A 573 -12.19 -15.62 -31.30
N PRO A 574 -13.40 -15.04 -31.23
CA PRO A 574 -14.46 -15.35 -32.18
C PRO A 574 -14.20 -14.67 -33.53
N GLU A 575 -14.72 -15.24 -34.62
CA GLU A 575 -14.65 -14.62 -35.96
C GLU A 575 -15.32 -13.23 -36.03
N SER A 576 -16.22 -12.94 -35.08
CA SER A 576 -16.90 -11.65 -34.90
C SER A 576 -16.11 -10.63 -34.06
N ASN A 577 -14.86 -10.92 -33.66
CA ASN A 577 -14.02 -10.02 -32.86
C ASN A 577 -13.88 -8.63 -33.53
N ARG A 578 -14.26 -7.56 -32.81
CA ARG A 578 -14.21 -6.18 -33.35
C ARG A 578 -12.84 -5.51 -33.15
N VAL A 579 -11.97 -6.09 -32.31
CA VAL A 579 -10.64 -5.55 -31.99
C VAL A 579 -9.58 -6.23 -32.87
N SER A 580 -9.42 -5.75 -34.10
CA SER A 580 -8.66 -6.41 -35.18
C SER A 580 -7.16 -6.62 -34.92
N TRP A 581 -6.58 -5.90 -33.96
CA TRP A 581 -5.17 -6.03 -33.58
C TRP A 581 -4.91 -7.13 -32.53
N ARG A 582 -5.96 -7.62 -31.85
CA ARG A 582 -5.91 -8.79 -30.97
C ARG A 582 -6.09 -10.09 -31.78
N ARG A 583 -5.41 -11.17 -31.37
CA ARG A 583 -5.57 -12.52 -31.94
C ARG A 583 -5.65 -13.58 -30.84
N ASP A 584 -5.79 -14.83 -31.27
CA ASP A 584 -5.74 -16.03 -30.42
C ASP A 584 -4.47 -16.03 -29.55
N SER A 585 -4.64 -16.15 -28.23
CA SER A 585 -3.54 -16.11 -27.26
C SER A 585 -3.79 -17.05 -26.08
N ALA A 586 -2.72 -17.46 -25.37
CA ALA A 586 -2.80 -18.33 -24.20
C ALA A 586 -3.70 -19.58 -24.37
N LEU A 587 -3.62 -20.21 -25.55
CA LEU A 587 -4.47 -21.36 -25.92
C LEU A 587 -4.19 -22.61 -25.08
N ASP A 588 -2.98 -22.72 -24.51
CA ASP A 588 -2.54 -23.83 -23.66
C ASP A 588 -2.75 -23.59 -22.15
N ASP A 589 -3.48 -22.52 -21.76
CA ASP A 589 -3.88 -22.27 -20.37
C ASP A 589 -4.68 -23.47 -19.83
N LYS A 590 -4.13 -24.16 -18.82
CA LYS A 590 -4.68 -25.43 -18.32
C LYS A 590 -4.44 -25.66 -16.83
N GLY A 591 -5.30 -26.47 -16.23
CA GLY A 591 -5.22 -26.88 -14.84
C GLY A 591 -4.10 -27.91 -14.57
N LEU A 592 -3.99 -28.30 -13.31
CA LEU A 592 -2.93 -29.19 -12.78
C LEU A 592 -3.02 -30.62 -13.35
N HIS A 593 -4.18 -31.01 -13.86
CA HIS A 593 -4.45 -32.32 -14.46
C HIS A 593 -4.81 -32.22 -15.96
N GLY A 594 -4.58 -31.06 -16.58
CA GLY A 594 -4.83 -30.83 -18.01
C GLY A 594 -6.26 -30.38 -18.34
N GLU A 595 -7.00 -29.89 -17.35
CA GLU A 595 -8.31 -29.24 -17.52
C GLU A 595 -8.14 -28.00 -18.41
N ASP A 596 -9.00 -27.81 -19.41
CA ASP A 596 -8.97 -26.62 -20.28
C ASP A 596 -9.36 -25.37 -19.48
N LEU A 597 -8.43 -24.42 -19.33
CA LEU A 597 -8.66 -23.12 -18.70
C LEU A 597 -8.50 -21.97 -19.70
N SER A 598 -8.48 -22.22 -21.01
CA SER A 598 -8.43 -21.20 -22.05
C SER A 598 -9.69 -20.32 -22.06
N GLY A 599 -9.57 -19.06 -22.49
CA GLY A 599 -10.66 -18.08 -22.39
C GLY A 599 -10.50 -17.13 -21.21
N GLY A 600 -11.58 -16.44 -20.85
CA GLY A 600 -11.58 -15.43 -19.79
C GLY A 600 -10.90 -14.13 -20.24
N TYR A 601 -10.65 -13.23 -19.29
CA TYR A 601 -10.05 -11.93 -19.56
C TYR A 601 -8.67 -11.80 -18.92
N TYR A 602 -7.75 -11.15 -19.62
CA TYR A 602 -6.57 -10.55 -19.02
C TYR A 602 -6.98 -9.36 -18.16
N ASP A 603 -6.39 -9.24 -16.98
CA ASP A 603 -6.92 -8.36 -15.95
C ASP A 603 -6.62 -6.87 -16.19
N ALA A 604 -5.37 -6.56 -16.54
CA ALA A 604 -4.91 -5.18 -16.63
C ALA A 604 -3.95 -4.97 -17.82
N SER A 605 -2.75 -4.46 -17.56
CA SER A 605 -1.67 -4.29 -18.53
C SER A 605 -0.97 -5.60 -18.91
N ASP A 606 -1.11 -6.60 -18.05
CA ASP A 606 -0.47 -7.91 -18.11
C ASP A 606 -1.37 -8.97 -18.75
N PHE A 607 -0.93 -10.23 -18.69
CA PHE A 607 -1.66 -11.38 -19.21
C PHE A 607 -2.07 -12.37 -18.11
N VAL A 608 -2.10 -11.93 -16.85
CA VAL A 608 -2.62 -12.74 -15.74
C VAL A 608 -4.15 -12.71 -15.76
N LYS A 609 -4.76 -13.86 -15.44
CA LYS A 609 -6.22 -14.02 -15.33
C LYS A 609 -6.60 -14.09 -13.86
N PHE A 610 -6.77 -12.95 -13.21
CA PHE A 610 -7.26 -12.87 -11.85
C PHE A 610 -8.77 -13.08 -11.82
N SER A 611 -9.22 -14.22 -11.27
CA SER A 611 -10.66 -14.55 -11.29
C SER A 611 -11.47 -13.75 -10.28
N PHE A 612 -10.85 -13.09 -9.28
CA PHE A 612 -11.55 -12.30 -8.27
C PHE A 612 -12.08 -10.97 -8.83
N THR A 613 -11.20 -10.17 -9.45
CA THR A 613 -11.56 -8.95 -10.20
C THR A 613 -12.44 -9.27 -11.39
N MET A 614 -12.11 -10.29 -12.18
CA MET A 614 -12.92 -10.72 -13.32
C MET A 614 -14.34 -11.09 -12.89
N ALA A 615 -14.51 -11.77 -11.75
CA ALA A 615 -15.83 -12.10 -11.21
C ALA A 615 -16.59 -10.83 -10.80
N PHE A 616 -15.96 -9.90 -10.04
CA PHE A 616 -16.57 -8.62 -9.70
C PHE A 616 -17.04 -7.85 -10.93
N THR A 617 -16.17 -7.65 -11.92
CA THR A 617 -16.50 -7.03 -13.21
C THR A 617 -17.71 -7.70 -13.86
N THR A 618 -17.73 -9.02 -13.89
CA THR A 618 -18.83 -9.80 -14.48
C THR A 618 -20.14 -9.58 -13.73
N THR A 619 -20.13 -9.56 -12.40
CA THR A 619 -21.30 -9.27 -11.57
C THR A 619 -21.85 -7.87 -11.84
N ILE A 620 -20.96 -6.85 -11.90
CA ILE A 620 -21.38 -5.45 -12.12
C ILE A 620 -21.89 -5.25 -13.55
N LEU A 621 -21.22 -5.78 -14.57
CA LEU A 621 -21.71 -5.74 -15.96
C LEU A 621 -23.08 -6.40 -16.09
N ALA A 622 -23.26 -7.59 -15.50
CA ALA A 622 -24.55 -8.27 -15.50
C ALA A 622 -25.62 -7.46 -14.76
N TRP A 623 -25.28 -6.80 -13.64
CA TRP A 623 -26.20 -5.92 -12.92
C TRP A 623 -26.60 -4.69 -13.75
N GLY A 624 -25.64 -3.99 -14.35
CA GLY A 624 -25.91 -2.83 -15.21
C GLY A 624 -26.81 -3.19 -16.40
N MET A 625 -26.60 -4.36 -17.02
CA MET A 625 -27.47 -4.87 -18.08
C MET A 625 -28.86 -5.27 -17.59
N LEU A 626 -28.98 -5.87 -16.39
CA LEU A 626 -30.27 -6.21 -15.79
C LEU A 626 -31.09 -4.99 -15.40
N SER A 627 -30.44 -3.90 -15.00
CA SER A 627 -31.11 -2.63 -14.64
C SER A 627 -31.48 -1.77 -15.86
N PHE A 628 -30.63 -1.76 -16.89
CA PHE A 628 -30.68 -0.78 -18.00
C PHE A 628 -30.62 -1.45 -19.38
N ASP A 629 -31.29 -2.59 -19.56
CA ASP A 629 -31.35 -3.37 -20.81
C ASP A 629 -31.80 -2.52 -22.02
N ASP A 630 -32.63 -1.51 -21.78
CA ASP A 630 -33.14 -0.60 -22.79
C ASP A 630 -32.05 0.32 -23.37
N ALA A 631 -31.11 0.80 -22.54
CA ALA A 631 -29.94 1.56 -23.00
C ALA A 631 -29.01 0.72 -23.89
N TYR A 632 -28.79 -0.54 -23.52
CA TYR A 632 -28.03 -1.49 -24.35
C TYR A 632 -28.77 -1.85 -25.64
N THR A 633 -30.11 -1.90 -25.61
CA THR A 633 -30.95 -2.16 -26.79
C THR A 633 -30.95 -0.99 -27.77
N GLU A 634 -31.18 0.24 -27.29
CA GLU A 634 -31.20 1.46 -28.11
C GLU A 634 -29.85 1.71 -28.82
N THR A 635 -28.74 1.45 -28.13
CA THR A 635 -27.39 1.60 -28.67
C THR A 635 -26.93 0.43 -29.56
N GLY A 636 -27.77 -0.59 -29.74
CA GLY A 636 -27.41 -1.82 -30.47
C GLY A 636 -26.25 -2.59 -29.84
N GLN A 637 -25.94 -2.36 -28.56
CA GLN A 637 -24.83 -2.98 -27.84
C GLN A 637 -25.26 -4.18 -26.98
N ARG A 638 -26.55 -4.50 -26.92
CA ARG A 638 -27.12 -5.58 -26.10
C ARG A 638 -26.45 -6.93 -26.30
N ASP A 639 -26.26 -7.36 -27.55
CA ASP A 639 -25.62 -8.66 -27.81
C ASP A 639 -24.13 -8.64 -27.48
N HIS A 640 -23.42 -7.53 -27.74
CA HIS A 640 -22.03 -7.38 -27.33
C HIS A 640 -21.84 -7.36 -25.81
N GLY A 641 -22.76 -6.76 -25.05
CA GLY A 641 -22.75 -6.82 -23.59
C GLY A 641 -23.01 -8.24 -23.06
N LEU A 642 -23.93 -8.97 -23.69
CA LEU A 642 -24.17 -10.38 -23.36
C LEU A 642 -22.93 -11.22 -23.67
N ASP A 643 -22.29 -11.02 -24.82
CA ASP A 643 -21.06 -11.72 -25.17
C ASP A 643 -19.91 -11.36 -24.20
N ALA A 644 -19.88 -10.13 -23.67
CA ALA A 644 -18.91 -9.72 -22.66
C ALA A 644 -19.10 -10.47 -21.32
N VAL A 645 -20.33 -10.59 -20.83
CA VAL A 645 -20.66 -11.38 -19.63
C VAL A 645 -20.48 -12.89 -19.89
N LYS A 646 -20.81 -13.37 -21.09
CA LYS A 646 -20.65 -14.78 -21.46
C LYS A 646 -19.18 -15.20 -21.43
N TRP A 647 -18.29 -14.36 -21.95
CA TRP A 647 -16.85 -14.66 -22.05
C TRP A 647 -16.20 -15.00 -20.70
N ALA A 648 -16.55 -14.26 -19.64
CA ALA A 648 -16.05 -14.53 -18.30
C ALA A 648 -16.74 -15.77 -17.69
N THR A 649 -18.04 -15.91 -17.89
CA THR A 649 -18.81 -17.01 -17.28
C THR A 649 -18.52 -18.38 -17.90
N ASP A 650 -18.23 -18.45 -19.20
CA ASP A 650 -17.68 -19.66 -19.84
C ASP A 650 -16.36 -20.08 -19.18
N TYR A 651 -15.49 -19.12 -18.87
CA TYR A 651 -14.23 -19.36 -18.17
C TYR A 651 -14.44 -19.77 -16.70
N PHE A 652 -15.40 -19.18 -15.97
CA PHE A 652 -15.72 -19.63 -14.61
C PHE A 652 -16.30 -21.05 -14.56
N ILE A 653 -17.08 -21.46 -15.56
CA ILE A 653 -17.55 -22.85 -15.70
C ILE A 653 -16.35 -23.80 -15.88
N LYS A 654 -15.38 -23.44 -16.75
CA LYS A 654 -14.13 -24.20 -16.91
C LYS A 654 -13.29 -24.28 -15.63
N CYS A 655 -13.15 -23.17 -14.91
CA CYS A 655 -12.40 -23.10 -13.65
C CYS A 655 -13.04 -23.90 -12.52
N HIS A 656 -14.35 -24.09 -12.54
CA HIS A 656 -15.12 -24.82 -11.52
C HIS A 656 -15.22 -26.31 -11.86
N ILE A 657 -14.09 -27.02 -11.70
CA ILE A 657 -13.92 -28.42 -12.10
C ILE A 657 -14.66 -29.44 -11.23
N SER A 658 -14.97 -29.07 -9.98
CA SER A 658 -15.54 -29.95 -8.94
C SER A 658 -16.23 -29.09 -7.88
N PRO A 659 -17.30 -29.55 -7.19
CA PRO A 659 -18.12 -28.70 -6.31
C PRO A 659 -17.38 -27.91 -5.21
N PHE A 660 -16.16 -28.32 -4.86
CA PHE A 660 -15.30 -27.66 -3.86
C PHE A 660 -13.88 -27.37 -4.40
N GLU A 661 -13.73 -27.19 -5.72
CA GLU A 661 -12.46 -26.79 -6.35
C GLU A 661 -12.70 -25.73 -7.44
N PHE A 662 -11.96 -24.62 -7.35
CA PHE A 662 -12.10 -23.51 -8.29
C PHE A 662 -10.75 -22.87 -8.63
N TYR A 663 -10.39 -22.84 -9.92
CA TYR A 663 -9.20 -22.14 -10.39
C TYR A 663 -9.39 -20.62 -10.29
N GLY A 664 -8.59 -20.00 -9.42
CA GLY A 664 -8.67 -18.57 -9.12
C GLY A 664 -7.72 -17.70 -9.92
N GLN A 665 -6.65 -18.28 -10.47
CA GLN A 665 -5.64 -17.55 -11.22
C GLN A 665 -4.99 -18.43 -12.29
N VAL A 666 -4.73 -17.86 -13.47
CA VAL A 666 -3.85 -18.46 -14.50
C VAL A 666 -2.82 -17.43 -14.95
N GLY A 667 -1.54 -17.83 -14.95
CA GLY A 667 -0.40 -16.93 -15.01
C GLY A 667 0.14 -16.62 -13.61
N ASP A 668 1.45 -16.41 -13.52
CA ASP A 668 2.12 -15.93 -12.32
C ASP A 668 2.57 -14.49 -12.56
N PHE A 669 2.13 -13.54 -11.74
CA PHE A 669 2.40 -12.11 -11.95
C PHE A 669 3.89 -11.80 -12.06
N ALA A 670 4.71 -12.38 -11.18
CA ALA A 670 6.15 -12.11 -11.18
C ALA A 670 6.84 -12.66 -12.44
N MET A 671 6.27 -13.69 -13.06
CA MET A 671 6.73 -14.19 -14.36
C MET A 671 6.18 -13.35 -15.51
N ASP A 672 4.87 -13.09 -15.54
CA ASP A 672 4.17 -12.38 -16.63
C ASP A 672 4.73 -10.97 -16.81
N HIS A 673 5.04 -10.26 -15.72
CA HIS A 673 5.64 -8.91 -15.73
C HIS A 673 7.11 -8.88 -16.16
N THR A 674 7.80 -10.02 -16.33
CA THR A 674 9.10 -10.04 -17.04
C THR A 674 8.95 -9.89 -18.56
N PHE A 675 7.71 -10.00 -19.07
CA PHE A 675 7.38 -9.90 -20.48
C PHE A 675 6.57 -8.63 -20.76
N TRP A 676 6.97 -7.92 -21.81
CA TRP A 676 6.19 -6.83 -22.40
C TRP A 676 6.13 -7.05 -23.89
N GLY A 677 4.93 -7.13 -24.45
CA GLY A 677 4.73 -7.65 -25.78
C GLY A 677 3.27 -7.93 -26.11
N ARG A 678 3.07 -8.70 -27.16
CA ARG A 678 1.75 -9.20 -27.59
C ARG A 678 1.39 -10.46 -26.80
N PRO A 679 0.15 -10.65 -26.33
CA PRO A 679 -0.27 -11.90 -25.71
C PRO A 679 -0.16 -13.09 -26.66
N GLU A 680 -0.21 -12.84 -27.97
CA GLU A 680 0.03 -13.82 -29.03
C GLU A 680 1.49 -14.31 -29.08
N ASP A 681 2.45 -13.50 -28.59
CA ASP A 681 3.89 -13.79 -28.56
C ASP A 681 4.34 -14.39 -27.20
N LEU A 682 3.39 -14.73 -26.30
CA LEU A 682 3.68 -15.34 -24.99
C LEU A 682 4.31 -16.73 -25.13
N ASN A 683 5.60 -16.83 -24.78
CA ASN A 683 6.36 -18.07 -24.78
C ASN A 683 6.94 -18.37 -23.37
N MET A 684 6.06 -18.44 -22.37
CA MET A 684 6.41 -18.76 -20.98
C MET A 684 5.41 -19.72 -20.35
N THR A 685 5.81 -20.39 -19.26
CA THR A 685 4.91 -21.24 -18.49
C THR A 685 3.93 -20.37 -17.71
N ARG A 686 2.64 -20.65 -17.85
CA ARG A 686 1.55 -19.94 -17.17
C ARG A 686 0.88 -20.89 -16.16
N PRO A 687 1.32 -20.90 -14.89
CA PRO A 687 0.78 -21.83 -13.90
C PRO A 687 -0.69 -21.49 -13.58
N ALA A 688 -1.47 -22.50 -13.22
CA ALA A 688 -2.84 -22.35 -12.77
C ALA A 688 -2.95 -22.65 -11.27
N TYR A 689 -3.49 -21.71 -10.52
CA TYR A 689 -3.67 -21.79 -9.07
C TYR A 689 -5.16 -21.91 -8.72
N LYS A 690 -5.49 -22.76 -7.77
CA LYS A 690 -6.87 -23.03 -7.33
C LYS A 690 -7.05 -22.81 -5.84
N ILE A 691 -8.31 -22.65 -5.45
CA ILE A 691 -8.79 -22.84 -4.09
C ILE A 691 -9.50 -24.20 -3.98
N ASP A 692 -9.37 -24.86 -2.85
CA ASP A 692 -9.98 -26.16 -2.56
C ASP A 692 -10.38 -26.30 -1.08
N VAL A 693 -10.79 -27.51 -0.67
CA VAL A 693 -11.22 -27.84 0.71
C VAL A 693 -10.15 -27.54 1.76
N ASP A 694 -8.88 -27.76 1.42
CA ASP A 694 -7.73 -27.58 2.33
C ASP A 694 -7.15 -26.16 2.22
N HIS A 695 -7.32 -25.51 1.07
CA HIS A 695 -6.88 -24.14 0.76
C HIS A 695 -8.07 -23.25 0.34
N PRO A 696 -8.97 -22.88 1.26
CA PRO A 696 -10.23 -22.22 0.92
C PRO A 696 -10.10 -20.72 0.59
N GLY A 697 -10.93 -20.25 -0.36
CA GLY A 697 -11.10 -18.83 -0.70
C GLY A 697 -12.56 -18.44 -0.80
N SER A 698 -13.18 -18.16 0.34
CA SER A 698 -14.63 -17.88 0.44
C SER A 698 -15.04 -16.50 -0.10
N ASP A 699 -14.08 -15.60 -0.26
CA ASP A 699 -14.20 -14.34 -0.99
C ASP A 699 -14.28 -14.57 -2.51
N LEU A 700 -13.26 -15.24 -3.07
CA LEU A 700 -13.19 -15.57 -4.50
C LEU A 700 -14.38 -16.43 -4.96
N ALA A 701 -14.68 -17.52 -4.25
CA ALA A 701 -15.82 -18.38 -4.56
C ALA A 701 -17.17 -17.66 -4.35
N GLY A 702 -17.22 -16.71 -3.40
CA GLY A 702 -18.37 -15.84 -3.17
C GLY A 702 -18.66 -14.92 -4.37
N GLU A 703 -17.68 -14.13 -4.81
CA GLU A 703 -17.86 -13.24 -5.96
C GLU A 703 -18.08 -14.03 -7.26
N ALA A 704 -17.39 -15.16 -7.47
CA ALA A 704 -17.65 -16.04 -8.61
C ALA A 704 -19.10 -16.59 -8.61
N SER A 705 -19.63 -16.95 -7.44
CA SER A 705 -21.06 -17.28 -7.28
C SER A 705 -21.97 -16.08 -7.60
N ALA A 706 -21.62 -14.86 -7.17
CA ALA A 706 -22.42 -13.67 -7.44
C ALA A 706 -22.48 -13.38 -8.95
N ALA A 707 -21.33 -13.49 -9.64
CA ALA A 707 -21.21 -13.31 -11.08
C ALA A 707 -22.07 -14.29 -11.87
N LEU A 708 -21.94 -15.59 -11.56
CA LEU A 708 -22.70 -16.66 -12.20
C LEU A 708 -24.21 -16.55 -11.89
N ALA A 709 -24.59 -16.15 -10.68
CA ALA A 709 -25.98 -15.88 -10.33
C ALA A 709 -26.54 -14.69 -11.13
N ALA A 710 -25.87 -13.53 -11.13
CA ALA A 710 -26.30 -12.36 -11.89
C ALA A 710 -26.42 -12.67 -13.39
N ALA A 711 -25.43 -13.35 -13.97
CA ALA A 711 -25.45 -13.81 -15.36
C ALA A 711 -26.60 -14.80 -15.62
N SER A 712 -26.88 -15.75 -14.71
CA SER A 712 -27.98 -16.70 -14.90
C SER A 712 -29.33 -15.99 -15.08
N LEU A 713 -29.57 -14.89 -14.35
CA LEU A 713 -30.78 -14.08 -14.50
C LEU A 713 -30.80 -13.33 -15.83
N LEU A 714 -29.66 -12.78 -16.26
CA LEU A 714 -29.51 -12.07 -17.52
C LEU A 714 -29.76 -12.98 -18.74
N PHE A 715 -29.26 -14.23 -18.70
CA PHE A 715 -29.46 -15.21 -19.78
C PHE A 715 -30.80 -15.94 -19.73
N LYS A 716 -31.56 -15.86 -18.62
CA LYS A 716 -32.80 -16.63 -18.36
C LYS A 716 -33.79 -16.69 -19.53
N HIS A 717 -33.95 -15.60 -20.26
CA HIS A 717 -34.87 -15.50 -21.40
C HIS A 717 -34.21 -15.67 -22.77
N LYS A 718 -32.88 -15.50 -22.91
CA LYS A 718 -32.15 -15.65 -24.19
C LYS A 718 -31.62 -17.07 -24.38
N ASN A 719 -31.10 -17.70 -23.32
CA ASN A 719 -30.63 -19.08 -23.33
C ASN A 719 -30.89 -19.71 -21.95
N ARG A 720 -32.03 -20.41 -21.85
CA ARG A 720 -32.48 -21.04 -20.60
C ARG A 720 -31.54 -22.15 -20.12
N THR A 721 -31.01 -22.97 -21.04
CA THR A 721 -30.10 -24.07 -20.66
C THR A 721 -28.80 -23.53 -20.06
N TYR A 722 -28.21 -22.52 -20.68
CA TYR A 722 -27.03 -21.83 -20.13
C TYR A 722 -27.35 -21.12 -18.80
N SER A 723 -28.52 -20.49 -18.68
CA SER A 723 -29.00 -19.92 -17.40
C SER A 723 -29.07 -20.95 -16.27
N GLU A 724 -29.62 -22.14 -16.54
CA GLU A 724 -29.72 -23.24 -15.56
C GLU A 724 -28.34 -23.83 -15.19
N GLU A 725 -27.41 -23.89 -16.15
CA GLU A 725 -26.01 -24.27 -15.94
C GLU A 725 -25.25 -23.26 -15.06
N LEU A 726 -25.32 -21.97 -15.40
CA LEU A 726 -24.73 -20.88 -14.60
C LEU A 726 -25.22 -20.92 -13.15
N LEU A 727 -26.53 -21.09 -12.94
CA LEU A 727 -27.13 -21.15 -11.61
C LEU A 727 -26.66 -22.38 -10.82
N LYS A 728 -26.47 -23.53 -11.47
CA LYS A 728 -25.91 -24.73 -10.83
C LYS A 728 -24.48 -24.45 -10.30
N HIS A 729 -23.60 -23.91 -11.14
CA HIS A 729 -22.23 -23.58 -10.72
C HIS A 729 -22.21 -22.49 -9.63
N ALA A 730 -23.12 -21.50 -9.68
CA ALA A 730 -23.26 -20.48 -8.64
C ALA A 730 -23.63 -21.08 -7.27
N VAL A 731 -24.68 -21.92 -7.21
CA VAL A 731 -25.13 -22.57 -5.97
C VAL A 731 -24.03 -23.41 -5.34
N GLN A 732 -23.29 -24.15 -6.15
CA GLN A 732 -22.17 -24.99 -5.70
C GLN A 732 -20.98 -24.16 -5.18
N LEU A 733 -20.56 -23.09 -5.88
CA LEU A 733 -19.50 -22.19 -5.39
C LEU A 733 -19.90 -21.44 -4.12
N TYR A 734 -21.17 -21.11 -3.96
CA TYR A 734 -21.68 -20.55 -2.70
C TYR A 734 -21.68 -21.57 -1.56
N GLU A 735 -22.04 -22.83 -1.82
CA GLU A 735 -21.90 -23.90 -0.85
C GLU A 735 -20.44 -24.07 -0.42
N PHE A 736 -19.50 -24.12 -1.38
CA PHE A 736 -18.06 -24.14 -1.11
C PHE A 736 -17.61 -22.96 -0.23
N ALA A 737 -17.92 -21.74 -0.66
CA ALA A 737 -17.56 -20.51 0.07
C ALA A 737 -18.18 -20.45 1.48
N THR A 738 -19.37 -21.01 1.68
CA THR A 738 -20.04 -20.97 2.99
C THR A 738 -19.63 -22.10 3.93
N THR A 739 -19.17 -23.24 3.41
CA THR A 739 -18.73 -24.41 4.19
C THR A 739 -17.22 -24.37 4.50
N HIS A 740 -16.37 -24.00 3.53
CA HIS A 740 -14.92 -23.93 3.67
C HIS A 740 -14.47 -22.46 3.69
N ARG A 741 -14.14 -21.95 4.89
CA ARG A 741 -13.84 -20.52 5.11
C ARG A 741 -12.35 -20.22 5.06
N GLY A 742 -11.97 -19.31 4.19
CA GLY A 742 -10.63 -18.74 4.07
C GLY A 742 -10.62 -17.51 3.17
N LEU A 743 -9.47 -16.84 3.11
CA LEU A 743 -9.19 -15.77 2.16
C LEU A 743 -8.41 -16.37 0.99
N TYR A 744 -8.86 -16.16 -0.25
CA TYR A 744 -8.24 -16.83 -1.40
C TYR A 744 -6.75 -16.52 -1.58
N HIS A 745 -6.32 -15.34 -1.11
CA HIS A 745 -4.93 -14.89 -1.19
C HIS A 745 -3.99 -15.57 -0.17
N ASP A 746 -4.53 -16.30 0.81
CA ASP A 746 -3.74 -17.20 1.66
C ASP A 746 -3.53 -18.57 0.98
N ALA A 747 -4.39 -18.92 0.01
CA ALA A 747 -4.33 -20.16 -0.77
C ALA A 747 -3.53 -20.01 -2.08
N ILE A 748 -3.71 -18.89 -2.78
CA ILE A 748 -3.05 -18.61 -4.07
C ILE A 748 -1.77 -17.78 -3.83
N PRO A 749 -0.57 -18.31 -4.15
CA PRO A 749 0.69 -17.58 -4.00
C PRO A 749 0.70 -16.27 -4.80
N GLY A 750 1.31 -15.22 -4.23
CA GLY A 750 1.46 -13.92 -4.88
C GLY A 750 0.19 -13.05 -4.90
N ALA A 751 -1.02 -13.63 -4.92
CA ALA A 751 -2.28 -12.88 -5.05
C ALA A 751 -2.43 -11.74 -4.02
N LYS A 752 -1.93 -11.92 -2.80
CA LYS A 752 -1.92 -10.89 -1.74
C LYS A 752 -1.14 -9.61 -2.09
N ALA A 753 -0.17 -9.67 -2.99
CA ALA A 753 0.62 -8.50 -3.40
C ALA A 753 -0.11 -7.60 -4.40
N TYR A 754 -1.19 -8.09 -5.02
CA TYR A 754 -1.89 -7.43 -6.13
C TYR A 754 -3.36 -7.20 -5.81
N TYR A 755 -4.07 -8.28 -5.49
CA TYR A 755 -5.51 -8.28 -5.24
C TYR A 755 -5.84 -8.81 -3.84
N GLU A 756 -5.27 -8.17 -2.80
CA GLU A 756 -5.56 -8.51 -1.40
C GLU A 756 -7.07 -8.35 -1.10
N SER A 757 -7.67 -9.46 -0.69
CA SER A 757 -9.03 -9.46 -0.17
C SER A 757 -9.05 -8.87 1.24
N SER A 758 -9.92 -7.89 1.45
CA SER A 758 -10.08 -7.22 2.74
C SER A 758 -10.91 -8.02 3.75
N GLY A 759 -11.48 -9.15 3.33
CA GLY A 759 -12.42 -9.98 4.06
C GLY A 759 -13.36 -10.72 3.11
N TYR A 760 -13.97 -11.83 3.58
CA TYR A 760 -14.98 -12.59 2.83
C TYR A 760 -16.42 -12.37 3.34
N GLY A 761 -16.60 -11.58 4.40
CA GLY A 761 -17.89 -11.48 5.10
C GLY A 761 -18.96 -10.77 4.28
N ASP A 762 -18.55 -9.75 3.54
CA ASP A 762 -19.35 -9.08 2.53
C ASP A 762 -19.54 -9.97 1.28
N GLU A 763 -18.49 -10.60 0.73
CA GLU A 763 -18.63 -11.50 -0.44
C GLU A 763 -19.66 -12.62 -0.25
N LEU A 764 -19.69 -13.25 0.93
CA LEU A 764 -20.69 -14.26 1.27
C LEU A 764 -22.10 -13.68 1.43
N THR A 765 -22.21 -12.43 1.88
CA THR A 765 -23.51 -11.74 1.95
C THR A 765 -23.97 -11.37 0.53
N TRP A 766 -23.07 -10.86 -0.30
CA TRP A 766 -23.26 -10.46 -1.69
C TRP A 766 -23.76 -11.62 -2.54
N ALA A 767 -23.05 -12.75 -2.53
CA ALA A 767 -23.45 -13.99 -3.20
C ALA A 767 -24.84 -14.50 -2.75
N ALA A 768 -25.12 -14.44 -1.45
CA ALA A 768 -26.41 -14.85 -0.89
C ALA A 768 -27.57 -13.98 -1.41
N VAL A 769 -27.40 -12.65 -1.46
CA VAL A 769 -28.44 -11.75 -1.98
C VAL A 769 -28.64 -11.93 -3.48
N TRP A 770 -27.58 -12.16 -4.25
CA TRP A 770 -27.72 -12.51 -5.67
C TRP A 770 -28.46 -13.84 -5.87
N LEU A 771 -28.07 -14.90 -5.17
CA LEU A 771 -28.78 -16.18 -5.23
C LEU A 771 -30.24 -16.07 -4.81
N TYR A 772 -30.57 -15.26 -3.80
CA TYR A 772 -31.96 -14.92 -3.49
C TYR A 772 -32.63 -14.17 -4.64
N LYS A 773 -31.99 -13.15 -5.23
CA LYS A 773 -32.54 -12.35 -6.32
C LYS A 773 -32.95 -13.22 -7.52
N VAL A 774 -32.18 -14.28 -7.82
CA VAL A 774 -32.49 -15.26 -8.89
C VAL A 774 -33.53 -16.31 -8.47
N THR A 775 -33.27 -17.04 -7.38
CA THR A 775 -34.01 -18.26 -7.00
C THR A 775 -35.30 -17.98 -6.25
N LYS A 776 -35.37 -16.86 -5.54
CA LYS A 776 -36.37 -16.53 -4.50
C LYS A 776 -36.47 -17.57 -3.37
N GLU A 777 -35.46 -18.43 -3.19
CA GLU A 777 -35.41 -19.36 -2.05
C GLU A 777 -35.07 -18.62 -0.75
N VAL A 778 -35.99 -18.67 0.23
CA VAL A 778 -35.89 -17.96 1.52
C VAL A 778 -34.58 -18.23 2.27
N LYS A 779 -34.00 -19.43 2.13
CA LYS A 779 -32.73 -19.82 2.75
C LYS A 779 -31.58 -18.84 2.44
N TYR A 780 -31.57 -18.23 1.25
CA TYR A 780 -30.49 -17.33 0.84
C TYR A 780 -30.64 -15.93 1.44
N ILE A 781 -31.86 -15.40 1.52
CA ILE A 781 -32.07 -14.10 2.19
C ILE A 781 -31.84 -14.23 3.70
N GLU A 782 -32.28 -15.31 4.34
CA GLU A 782 -31.98 -15.58 5.76
C GLU A 782 -30.47 -15.66 6.03
N GLN A 783 -29.70 -16.31 5.14
CA GLN A 783 -28.24 -16.36 5.23
C GLN A 783 -27.59 -15.00 4.99
N ALA A 784 -28.08 -14.22 4.01
CA ALA A 784 -27.63 -12.85 3.79
C ALA A 784 -27.85 -11.97 5.02
N GLU A 785 -29.05 -11.98 5.62
CA GLU A 785 -29.36 -11.18 6.81
C GLU A 785 -28.53 -11.59 8.04
N ASN A 786 -28.26 -12.89 8.19
CA ASN A 786 -27.37 -13.43 9.21
C ASN A 786 -25.92 -12.98 9.01
N PHE A 787 -25.36 -13.07 7.79
CA PHE A 787 -24.01 -12.61 7.48
C PHE A 787 -23.88 -11.08 7.59
N TYR A 788 -24.88 -10.33 7.11
CA TYR A 788 -24.98 -8.87 7.27
C TYR A 788 -24.83 -8.45 8.74
N SER A 789 -25.55 -9.13 9.63
CA SER A 789 -25.50 -8.91 11.07
C SER A 789 -24.17 -9.36 11.68
N LYS A 790 -23.67 -10.55 11.32
CA LYS A 790 -22.46 -11.18 11.87
C LYS A 790 -21.19 -10.41 11.50
N PHE A 791 -21.09 -9.91 10.28
CA PHE A 791 -19.90 -9.24 9.74
C PHE A 791 -19.99 -7.71 9.77
N ARG A 792 -21.01 -7.14 10.45
CA ARG A 792 -21.22 -5.68 10.62
C ARG A 792 -21.37 -4.90 9.30
N ILE A 793 -21.99 -5.52 8.30
CA ILE A 793 -22.26 -4.93 6.98
C ILE A 793 -23.26 -3.75 7.06
N LYS A 794 -23.82 -3.47 8.25
CA LYS A 794 -24.63 -2.28 8.55
C LYS A 794 -23.85 -0.98 8.57
N ASP A 795 -22.55 -1.02 8.86
CA ASP A 795 -21.74 0.19 8.96
C ASP A 795 -21.62 0.85 7.57
N ARG A 796 -21.65 2.20 7.52
CA ARG A 796 -21.59 2.93 6.23
C ARG A 796 -20.21 2.71 5.60
N PRO A 797 -20.11 2.13 4.38
CA PRO A 797 -18.83 2.02 3.69
C PRO A 797 -18.41 3.37 3.09
N ASN A 798 -17.12 3.58 2.87
CA ASN A 798 -16.62 4.77 2.17
C ASN A 798 -16.61 4.58 0.64
N GLU A 799 -16.72 3.35 0.15
CA GLU A 799 -16.50 2.97 -1.25
C GLU A 799 -17.37 1.77 -1.67
N PHE A 800 -17.37 1.50 -2.98
CA PHE A 800 -17.81 0.25 -3.58
C PHE A 800 -16.75 -0.18 -4.60
N PHE A 801 -16.12 -1.35 -4.39
CA PHE A 801 -14.93 -1.75 -5.13
C PHE A 801 -14.74 -3.27 -5.15
N TYR A 802 -13.78 -3.80 -5.92
CA TYR A 802 -13.64 -5.24 -6.16
C TYR A 802 -13.43 -6.08 -4.89
N ASN A 803 -12.94 -5.50 -3.78
CA ASN A 803 -12.76 -6.16 -2.48
C ASN A 803 -13.64 -5.56 -1.35
N LYS A 804 -14.67 -4.79 -1.70
CA LYS A 804 -15.62 -4.12 -0.80
C LYS A 804 -17.03 -4.06 -1.38
N LYS A 805 -17.90 -5.02 -1.04
CA LYS A 805 -19.28 -5.12 -1.57
C LYS A 805 -20.36 -4.44 -0.73
N VAL A 806 -20.02 -3.89 0.43
CA VAL A 806 -20.97 -3.39 1.45
C VAL A 806 -22.08 -2.49 0.87
N ALA A 807 -21.75 -1.52 0.03
CA ALA A 807 -22.76 -0.61 -0.55
C ALA A 807 -23.73 -1.35 -1.52
N GLY A 808 -23.20 -2.23 -2.37
CA GLY A 808 -24.00 -3.08 -3.25
C GLY A 808 -24.91 -4.05 -2.49
N ILE A 809 -24.42 -4.62 -1.38
CA ILE A 809 -25.21 -5.47 -0.48
C ILE A 809 -26.37 -4.68 0.14
N GLN A 810 -26.08 -3.49 0.71
CA GLN A 810 -27.10 -2.63 1.30
C GLN A 810 -28.18 -2.25 0.28
N LEU A 811 -27.78 -1.92 -0.95
CA LEU A 811 -28.69 -1.62 -2.05
C LEU A 811 -29.52 -2.83 -2.48
N LEU A 812 -28.92 -3.98 -2.75
CA LEU A 812 -29.67 -5.16 -3.16
C LEU A 812 -30.60 -5.67 -2.05
N LEU A 813 -30.20 -5.61 -0.78
CA LEU A 813 -31.09 -5.92 0.35
C LEU A 813 -32.27 -4.94 0.43
N ALA A 814 -32.03 -3.65 0.20
CA ALA A 814 -33.09 -2.65 0.11
C ALA A 814 -34.06 -2.96 -1.04
N GLU A 815 -33.56 -3.29 -2.24
CA GLU A 815 -34.39 -3.72 -3.38
C GLU A 815 -35.19 -5.00 -3.09
N GLN A 816 -34.56 -5.99 -2.46
CA GLN A 816 -35.15 -7.33 -2.30
C GLN A 816 -36.12 -7.42 -1.11
N THR A 817 -35.98 -6.58 -0.08
CA THR A 817 -36.84 -6.65 1.12
C THR A 817 -37.65 -5.37 1.38
N LEU A 818 -37.37 -4.25 0.70
CA LEU A 818 -37.99 -2.93 0.91
C LEU A 818 -37.98 -2.46 2.38
N ARG A 819 -37.02 -2.92 3.19
CA ARG A 819 -36.95 -2.60 4.62
C ARG A 819 -36.23 -1.27 4.83
N LEU A 820 -36.84 -0.41 5.65
CA LEU A 820 -36.32 0.93 5.97
C LEU A 820 -34.88 0.91 6.50
N GLU A 821 -34.44 -0.16 7.17
CA GLU A 821 -33.07 -0.31 7.63
C GLU A 821 -32.06 -0.24 6.48
N TYR A 822 -32.27 -1.03 5.43
CA TYR A 822 -31.37 -1.08 4.27
C TYR A 822 -31.48 0.15 3.38
N ILE A 823 -32.72 0.65 3.20
CA ILE A 823 -33.00 1.93 2.53
C ILE A 823 -32.24 3.07 3.23
N THR A 824 -32.18 3.06 4.56
CA THR A 824 -31.43 4.07 5.34
C THR A 824 -29.92 3.93 5.15
N THR A 825 -29.37 2.71 5.17
CA THR A 825 -27.91 2.53 5.00
C THR A 825 -27.43 2.90 3.61
N ILE A 826 -28.17 2.54 2.54
CA ILE A 826 -27.79 2.96 1.18
C ILE A 826 -27.97 4.47 0.97
N LYS A 827 -29.02 5.07 1.54
CA LYS A 827 -29.19 6.54 1.56
C LYS A 827 -28.00 7.22 2.24
N ASN A 828 -27.54 6.71 3.38
CA ASN A 828 -26.38 7.25 4.09
C ASN A 828 -25.07 7.13 3.27
N PHE A 829 -24.89 6.06 2.50
CA PHE A 829 -23.74 5.93 1.58
C PHE A 829 -23.77 7.00 0.49
N CYS A 830 -24.92 7.21 -0.16
CA CYS A 830 -25.04 8.17 -1.25
C CYS A 830 -25.04 9.63 -0.77
N ASP A 831 -25.71 9.94 0.34
CA ASP A 831 -25.64 11.26 0.93
C ASP A 831 -24.20 11.62 1.34
N TYR A 832 -23.44 10.67 1.91
CA TYR A 832 -22.02 10.87 2.21
C TYR A 832 -21.19 11.07 0.95
N SER A 833 -21.37 10.23 -0.08
CA SER A 833 -20.68 10.32 -1.37
C SER A 833 -20.90 11.66 -2.08
N ILE A 834 -22.04 12.30 -1.85
CA ILE A 834 -22.39 13.59 -2.42
C ILE A 834 -21.82 14.74 -1.59
N ASN A 835 -22.09 14.75 -0.28
CA ASN A 835 -21.91 15.94 0.57
C ASN A 835 -20.57 15.98 1.32
N ASP A 836 -20.03 14.82 1.71
CA ASP A 836 -18.98 14.71 2.74
C ASP A 836 -17.71 13.98 2.24
N GLN A 837 -17.81 13.22 1.14
CA GLN A 837 -16.68 12.53 0.56
C GLN A 837 -15.66 13.51 -0.02
N THR A 838 -14.38 13.16 0.06
CA THR A 838 -13.29 14.01 -0.43
C THR A 838 -13.38 14.22 -1.94
N ARG A 839 -13.08 15.44 -2.39
CA ARG A 839 -13.11 15.81 -3.81
C ARG A 839 -11.86 16.55 -4.24
N THR A 840 -11.52 16.41 -5.51
CA THR A 840 -10.53 17.26 -6.19
C THR A 840 -11.06 18.69 -6.38
N PRO A 841 -10.19 19.70 -6.60
CA PRO A 841 -10.59 21.07 -6.92
C PRO A 841 -11.65 21.23 -8.03
N LEU A 842 -11.64 20.37 -9.05
CA LEU A 842 -12.60 20.40 -10.17
C LEU A 842 -13.86 19.54 -9.94
N GLY A 843 -13.94 18.82 -8.82
CA GLY A 843 -15.16 18.20 -8.28
C GLY A 843 -15.27 16.68 -8.39
N LEU A 844 -14.21 15.98 -8.83
CA LEU A 844 -14.16 14.51 -8.85
C LEU A 844 -14.10 13.96 -7.42
N VAL A 845 -14.87 12.93 -7.12
CA VAL A 845 -14.75 12.15 -5.88
C VAL A 845 -13.41 11.42 -5.84
N PHE A 846 -12.63 11.68 -4.80
CA PHE A 846 -11.30 11.13 -4.59
C PHE A 846 -11.31 10.19 -3.37
N ILE A 847 -11.16 8.88 -3.59
CA ILE A 847 -11.22 7.85 -2.54
C ILE A 847 -9.85 7.23 -2.31
N ASP A 848 -9.27 6.65 -3.36
CA ASP A 848 -7.87 6.23 -3.43
C ASP A 848 -7.21 6.88 -4.66
N LYS A 849 -5.88 6.84 -4.70
CA LYS A 849 -5.02 7.30 -5.81
C LYS A 849 -4.86 6.26 -6.92
N SER A 850 -5.17 4.99 -6.64
CA SER A 850 -5.22 3.91 -7.62
C SER A 850 -6.68 3.71 -8.00
N GLY A 851 -7.00 3.77 -9.29
CA GLY A 851 -8.38 3.64 -9.75
C GLY A 851 -9.28 4.80 -9.33
N THR A 852 -8.74 6.01 -9.16
CA THR A 852 -9.48 7.22 -8.74
C THR A 852 -10.81 7.36 -9.47
N LEU A 853 -10.80 7.21 -10.81
CA LEU A 853 -12.00 7.32 -11.64
C LEU A 853 -12.92 6.11 -11.54
N SER A 854 -12.39 4.91 -11.29
CA SER A 854 -13.18 3.72 -10.99
C SER A 854 -13.98 3.90 -9.70
N HIS A 855 -13.35 4.39 -8.63
CA HIS A 855 -14.01 4.63 -7.35
C HIS A 855 -15.16 5.65 -7.51
N ALA A 856 -14.93 6.73 -8.24
CA ALA A 856 -15.96 7.72 -8.56
C ALA A 856 -17.10 7.13 -9.42
N ALA A 857 -16.78 6.34 -10.45
CA ALA A 857 -17.74 5.69 -11.32
C ALA A 857 -18.57 4.61 -10.60
N ASN A 858 -17.98 3.86 -9.68
CA ASN A 858 -18.65 2.87 -8.85
C ASN A 858 -19.62 3.53 -7.86
N ALA A 859 -19.22 4.64 -7.22
CA ALA A 859 -20.11 5.43 -6.38
C ALA A 859 -21.27 6.03 -7.20
N ALA A 860 -20.98 6.56 -8.39
CA ALA A 860 -21.98 7.06 -9.33
C ALA A 860 -23.00 5.97 -9.72
N PHE A 861 -22.54 4.77 -10.10
CA PHE A 861 -23.42 3.64 -10.44
C PHE A 861 -24.33 3.23 -9.27
N ILE A 862 -23.77 3.08 -8.07
CA ILE A 862 -24.55 2.68 -6.88
C ILE A 862 -25.63 3.72 -6.54
N CYS A 863 -25.32 5.01 -6.61
CA CYS A 863 -26.30 6.06 -6.30
C CYS A 863 -27.32 6.27 -7.43
N LEU A 864 -26.92 6.08 -8.68
CA LEU A 864 -27.84 6.03 -9.82
C LEU A 864 -28.82 4.85 -9.72
N GLN A 865 -28.34 3.67 -9.33
CA GLN A 865 -29.19 2.51 -9.07
C GLN A 865 -30.14 2.78 -7.88
N ALA A 866 -29.65 3.33 -6.76
CA ALA A 866 -30.50 3.69 -5.62
C ALA A 866 -31.57 4.76 -5.96
N ALA A 867 -31.24 5.69 -6.86
CA ALA A 867 -32.18 6.67 -7.39
C ALA A 867 -33.30 6.00 -8.19
N LEU A 868 -32.94 5.08 -9.09
CA LEU A 868 -33.85 4.53 -10.10
C LEU A 868 -34.63 3.29 -9.64
N SER A 869 -34.07 2.44 -8.78
CA SER A 869 -34.74 1.22 -8.29
C SER A 869 -35.51 1.40 -6.99
N LEU A 870 -35.18 2.45 -6.20
CA LEU A 870 -35.79 2.73 -4.89
C LEU A 870 -36.43 4.12 -4.78
N ASN A 871 -36.35 4.95 -5.82
CA ASN A 871 -36.85 6.34 -5.83
C ASN A 871 -36.27 7.23 -4.71
N ILE A 872 -35.02 6.96 -4.27
CA ILE A 872 -34.35 7.71 -3.20
C ILE A 872 -33.67 8.94 -3.80
N SER A 873 -34.06 10.14 -3.37
CA SER A 873 -33.38 11.40 -3.71
C SER A 873 -33.11 11.59 -5.22
N GLU A 874 -34.01 11.09 -6.09
CA GLU A 874 -33.75 10.76 -7.50
C GLU A 874 -32.94 11.84 -8.24
N THR A 875 -33.42 13.09 -8.24
CA THR A 875 -32.73 14.23 -8.87
C THR A 875 -31.31 14.45 -8.39
N SER A 876 -31.05 14.37 -7.08
CA SER A 876 -29.73 14.64 -6.50
C SER A 876 -28.73 13.54 -6.85
N TYR A 877 -29.18 12.28 -6.81
CA TYR A 877 -28.32 11.13 -7.04
C TYR A 877 -28.01 10.95 -8.54
N ILE A 878 -28.98 11.21 -9.42
CA ILE A 878 -28.77 11.27 -10.88
C ILE A 878 -27.82 12.41 -11.24
N ASN A 879 -27.98 13.61 -10.65
CA ASN A 879 -27.08 14.74 -10.91
C ASN A 879 -25.64 14.44 -10.47
N PHE A 880 -25.46 13.86 -9.29
CA PHE A 880 -24.15 13.41 -8.82
C PHE A 880 -23.52 12.39 -9.78
N ALA A 881 -24.27 11.36 -10.19
CA ALA A 881 -23.78 10.38 -11.14
C ALA A 881 -23.39 11.03 -12.48
N LYS A 882 -24.20 11.96 -12.99
CA LYS A 882 -23.86 12.75 -14.18
C LYS A 882 -22.59 13.57 -13.98
N GLU A 883 -22.42 14.27 -12.86
CA GLU A 883 -21.20 15.06 -12.59
C GLU A 883 -19.91 14.22 -12.61
N GLN A 884 -19.94 13.02 -12.03
CA GLN A 884 -18.76 12.14 -12.00
C GLN A 884 -18.46 11.53 -13.39
N ILE A 885 -19.49 11.09 -14.12
CA ILE A 885 -19.31 10.54 -15.47
C ILE A 885 -18.96 11.65 -16.48
N ASP A 886 -19.56 12.84 -16.37
CA ASP A 886 -19.17 14.01 -17.16
C ASP A 886 -17.72 14.43 -16.88
N TYR A 887 -17.21 14.28 -15.65
CA TYR A 887 -15.79 14.49 -15.36
C TYR A 887 -14.93 13.52 -16.17
N ILE A 888 -15.20 12.21 -16.06
CA ILE A 888 -14.49 11.13 -16.77
C ILE A 888 -14.50 11.34 -18.30
N LEU A 889 -15.63 11.79 -18.84
CA LEU A 889 -15.80 12.03 -20.28
C LEU A 889 -15.25 13.39 -20.76
N GLY A 890 -14.93 14.30 -19.84
CA GLY A 890 -14.07 15.45 -20.10
C GLY A 890 -14.66 16.84 -19.93
N SER A 891 -15.72 17.00 -19.14
CA SER A 891 -16.30 18.30 -18.77
C SER A 891 -15.32 19.29 -18.13
N LYS A 892 -14.17 18.81 -17.67
CA LYS A 892 -13.11 19.59 -17.01
C LYS A 892 -11.86 19.82 -17.85
N GLY A 893 -11.88 19.45 -19.14
CA GLY A 893 -10.85 19.84 -20.12
C GLY A 893 -10.34 18.72 -21.01
N ARG A 894 -10.22 17.49 -20.48
CA ARG A 894 -9.80 16.29 -21.21
C ARG A 894 -10.66 15.08 -20.87
N SER A 895 -10.81 14.13 -21.78
CA SER A 895 -11.33 12.81 -21.43
C SER A 895 -10.26 11.98 -20.70
N PHE A 896 -10.69 11.04 -19.88
CA PHE A 896 -9.87 9.97 -19.29
C PHE A 896 -10.20 8.58 -19.87
N VAL A 897 -10.99 8.54 -20.96
CA VAL A 897 -11.40 7.30 -21.63
C VAL A 897 -10.69 7.22 -22.98
N VAL A 898 -9.84 6.20 -23.15
CA VAL A 898 -9.01 6.05 -24.36
C VAL A 898 -9.91 5.97 -25.61
N GLY A 899 -9.63 6.81 -26.60
CA GLY A 899 -10.40 6.87 -27.85
C GLY A 899 -11.72 7.66 -27.77
N PHE A 900 -12.08 8.26 -26.63
CA PHE A 900 -13.27 9.11 -26.48
C PHE A 900 -12.92 10.60 -26.52
N GLY A 901 -13.72 11.42 -27.22
CA GLY A 901 -13.46 12.86 -27.34
C GLY A 901 -12.21 13.18 -28.19
N GLN A 902 -11.68 14.39 -28.04
CA GLN A 902 -10.53 14.89 -28.82
C GLN A 902 -9.21 14.73 -28.05
N ASP A 903 -9.17 15.23 -26.81
CA ASP A 903 -8.07 14.99 -25.87
C ASP A 903 -8.42 13.80 -24.97
N TYR A 904 -7.60 12.75 -25.03
CA TYR A 904 -7.77 11.47 -24.33
C TYR A 904 -6.42 10.78 -24.15
N PRO A 905 -6.25 9.87 -23.16
CA PRO A 905 -4.98 9.21 -22.88
C PRO A 905 -4.43 8.43 -24.08
N LYS A 906 -3.22 8.75 -24.51
CA LYS A 906 -2.56 8.11 -25.65
C LYS A 906 -1.53 7.07 -25.22
N GLN A 907 -1.09 7.10 -23.97
CA GLN A 907 -0.07 6.20 -23.41
C GLN A 907 -0.61 5.38 -22.22
N PRO A 908 -1.78 4.70 -22.33
CA PRO A 908 -2.23 3.80 -21.28
C PRO A 908 -1.17 2.73 -21.02
N HIS A 909 -0.94 2.43 -19.75
CA HIS A 909 -0.04 1.39 -19.28
C HIS A 909 -0.69 0.03 -19.62
N HIS A 910 -0.44 -0.45 -20.84
CA HIS A 910 -1.05 -1.66 -21.36
C HIS A 910 -0.17 -2.31 -22.44
N SER A 911 0.23 -3.56 -22.20
CA SER A 911 1.26 -4.26 -22.97
C SER A 911 0.85 -4.47 -24.43
N ALA A 912 -0.31 -5.11 -24.66
CA ALA A 912 -0.75 -5.48 -26.02
C ALA A 912 -1.02 -4.27 -26.93
N SER A 913 -1.58 -3.17 -26.41
CA SER A 913 -1.89 -1.99 -27.24
C SER A 913 -0.67 -1.11 -27.54
N SER A 914 0.39 -1.21 -26.72
CA SER A 914 1.69 -0.57 -27.01
C SER A 914 2.43 -1.21 -28.20
N CYS A 915 1.96 -2.35 -28.70
CA CYS A 915 2.61 -3.09 -29.77
C CYS A 915 2.24 -2.60 -31.17
N PRO A 916 3.22 -2.49 -32.10
CA PRO A 916 2.93 -2.29 -33.51
C PRO A 916 2.27 -3.53 -34.14
N ASP A 917 1.70 -3.34 -35.32
CA ASP A 917 1.16 -4.44 -36.13
C ASP A 917 2.25 -5.47 -36.49
N LEU A 918 1.85 -6.73 -36.60
CA LEU A 918 2.73 -7.79 -37.10
C LEU A 918 3.08 -7.54 -38.59
N PRO A 919 4.33 -7.78 -39.02
CA PRO A 919 5.36 -8.58 -38.34
C PRO A 919 6.33 -7.79 -37.44
N GLU A 920 6.11 -6.49 -37.17
CA GLU A 920 7.06 -5.70 -36.37
C GLU A 920 7.23 -6.28 -34.95
N PRO A 921 8.46 -6.33 -34.41
CA PRO A 921 8.71 -6.90 -33.08
C PRO A 921 8.13 -6.00 -31.99
N CYS A 922 7.37 -6.59 -31.07
CA CYS A 922 6.99 -5.94 -29.82
C CYS A 922 7.88 -6.46 -28.67
N GLY A 923 8.21 -5.57 -27.74
CA GLY A 923 9.10 -5.87 -26.63
C GLY A 923 9.16 -4.73 -25.63
N TRP A 924 10.06 -4.86 -24.67
CA TRP A 924 10.36 -3.82 -23.67
C TRP A 924 10.81 -2.45 -24.22
N LYS A 925 11.07 -2.34 -25.53
CA LYS A 925 11.31 -1.06 -26.24
C LYS A 925 10.03 -0.23 -26.39
N GLN A 926 8.90 -0.89 -26.66
CA GLN A 926 7.59 -0.25 -26.79
C GLN A 926 7.11 0.32 -25.44
N PHE A 927 7.42 -0.36 -24.33
CA PHE A 927 7.18 0.17 -22.98
C PHE A 927 7.77 1.57 -22.79
N THR A 928 9.07 1.73 -23.05
CA THR A 928 9.82 2.98 -22.84
C THR A 928 9.65 4.03 -23.93
N TRP A 929 8.89 3.74 -24.99
CA TRP A 929 8.79 4.63 -26.14
C TRP A 929 7.82 5.78 -25.87
N LYS A 930 8.31 7.03 -25.95
CA LYS A 930 7.56 8.24 -25.56
C LYS A 930 6.44 8.69 -26.53
N GLY A 931 6.01 7.81 -27.43
CA GLY A 931 4.92 8.07 -28.37
C GLY A 931 3.62 7.37 -27.97
N PRO A 932 2.50 7.74 -28.63
CA PRO A 932 1.17 7.19 -28.34
C PRO A 932 1.09 5.70 -28.71
N ASN A 933 0.47 4.86 -27.88
CA ASN A 933 0.30 3.42 -28.14
C ASN A 933 -0.17 3.17 -29.58
N PRO A 934 0.51 2.32 -30.39
CA PRO A 934 0.19 2.17 -31.81
C PRO A 934 -1.25 1.67 -32.04
N GLN A 935 -1.76 0.86 -31.12
CA GLN A 935 -3.16 0.47 -31.09
C GLN A 935 -3.94 1.35 -30.12
N ILE A 936 -5.07 1.88 -30.57
CA ILE A 936 -6.00 2.60 -29.69
C ILE A 936 -6.77 1.58 -28.86
N LEU A 937 -6.55 1.58 -27.55
CA LEU A 937 -7.26 0.74 -26.58
C LEU A 937 -8.65 1.32 -26.26
N TYR A 938 -9.52 1.34 -27.27
CA TYR A 938 -10.83 1.99 -27.21
C TYR A 938 -11.62 1.64 -25.95
N GLY A 939 -12.05 2.68 -25.22
CA GLY A 939 -12.95 2.58 -24.07
C GLY A 939 -12.30 2.31 -22.73
N ALA A 940 -10.98 2.06 -22.68
CA ALA A 940 -10.30 1.85 -21.41
C ALA A 940 -10.35 3.12 -20.55
N LEU A 941 -10.82 2.98 -19.32
CA LEU A 941 -10.76 4.02 -18.30
C LEU A 941 -9.41 3.90 -17.58
N VAL A 942 -8.59 4.95 -17.67
CA VAL A 942 -7.33 5.00 -16.91
C VAL A 942 -7.61 5.22 -15.42
N SER A 943 -6.66 4.86 -14.54
CA SER A 943 -6.71 5.14 -13.09
C SER A 943 -7.16 6.57 -12.78
N GLY A 944 -6.59 7.55 -13.48
CA GLY A 944 -7.06 8.93 -13.49
C GLY A 944 -6.15 9.92 -12.77
N PRO A 945 -6.64 11.12 -12.43
CA PRO A 945 -5.81 12.17 -11.84
C PRO A 945 -5.55 11.96 -10.34
N ASP A 946 -4.60 12.74 -9.81
CA ASP A 946 -4.40 12.91 -8.37
C ASP A 946 -5.47 13.81 -7.73
N GLN A 947 -5.35 13.96 -6.41
CA GLN A 947 -6.21 14.79 -5.56
C GLN A 947 -6.31 16.28 -5.94
N ASN A 948 -5.44 16.78 -6.83
CA ASN A 948 -5.40 18.17 -7.31
C ASN A 948 -5.82 18.30 -8.79
N ASP A 949 -6.43 17.26 -9.38
CA ASP A 949 -6.74 17.15 -10.81
C ASP A 949 -5.50 17.09 -11.73
N HIS A 950 -4.30 16.84 -11.19
CA HIS A 950 -3.11 16.65 -12.01
C HIS A 950 -3.08 15.22 -12.57
N TYR A 951 -2.74 15.10 -13.86
CA TYR A 951 -2.64 13.85 -14.59
C TYR A 951 -1.61 13.97 -15.70
N GLU A 952 -0.74 12.98 -15.79
CA GLU A 952 0.30 12.84 -16.79
C GLU A 952 0.03 11.60 -17.68
N ASP A 953 0.03 11.77 -19.00
CA ASP A 953 -0.23 10.69 -19.98
C ASP A 953 1.10 10.02 -20.38
N VAL A 954 1.66 9.21 -19.48
CA VAL A 954 2.97 8.57 -19.61
C VAL A 954 2.86 7.09 -19.21
N ARG A 955 3.24 6.19 -20.12
CA ARG A 955 3.06 4.74 -19.99
C ARG A 955 3.76 4.13 -18.78
N GLU A 956 4.87 4.71 -18.35
CA GLU A 956 5.60 4.26 -17.16
C GLU A 956 4.90 4.66 -15.84
N GLU A 957 4.07 5.70 -15.85
CA GLU A 957 3.34 6.20 -14.68
C GLU A 957 1.98 5.47 -14.54
N PHE A 958 2.04 4.20 -14.13
CA PHE A 958 0.87 3.35 -13.94
C PHE A 958 -0.16 3.92 -12.96
N LEU A 959 0.26 4.68 -11.93
CA LEU A 959 -0.66 5.34 -10.98
C LEU A 959 -1.69 6.24 -11.68
N TYR A 960 -1.33 6.83 -12.83
CA TYR A 960 -2.22 7.62 -13.67
C TYR A 960 -2.82 6.79 -14.82
N ASN A 961 -2.02 5.91 -15.43
CA ASN A 961 -2.29 5.31 -16.75
C ASN A 961 -2.63 3.81 -16.76
N GLU A 962 -2.66 3.14 -15.61
CA GLU A 962 -3.16 1.78 -15.47
C GLU A 962 -4.62 1.67 -15.92
N VAL A 963 -4.96 0.55 -16.54
CA VAL A 963 -6.28 0.20 -17.03
C VAL A 963 -6.57 -1.24 -16.60
N THR A 964 -7.73 -1.49 -15.99
CA THR A 964 -8.11 -2.81 -15.47
C THR A 964 -9.55 -3.18 -15.82
N LEU A 965 -9.89 -4.46 -15.71
CA LEU A 965 -11.26 -4.96 -15.87
C LEU A 965 -12.25 -4.32 -14.89
N ASP A 966 -11.84 -4.05 -13.64
CA ASP A 966 -12.73 -3.50 -12.62
C ASP A 966 -12.92 -1.99 -12.77
N TYR A 967 -11.93 -1.27 -13.31
CA TYR A 967 -12.05 0.17 -13.59
C TYR A 967 -13.22 0.48 -14.54
N ASN A 968 -13.40 -0.33 -15.57
CA ASN A 968 -14.49 -0.16 -16.53
C ASN A 968 -15.87 -0.64 -16.03
N ALA A 969 -15.96 -1.37 -14.92
CA ALA A 969 -17.18 -2.14 -14.57
C ALA A 969 -18.36 -1.25 -14.12
N GLY A 970 -18.15 -0.43 -13.09
CA GLY A 970 -19.16 0.55 -12.66
C GLY A 970 -19.32 1.69 -13.66
N PHE A 971 -18.25 2.07 -14.36
CA PHE A 971 -18.28 3.07 -15.43
C PHE A 971 -19.25 2.68 -16.55
N GLN A 972 -19.14 1.48 -17.11
CA GLN A 972 -20.05 1.01 -18.16
C GLN A 972 -21.51 0.94 -17.68
N SER A 973 -21.71 0.54 -16.42
CA SER A 973 -23.04 0.41 -15.82
C SER A 973 -23.68 1.77 -15.50
N ALA A 974 -22.88 2.76 -15.11
CA ALA A 974 -23.32 4.14 -14.93
C ALA A 974 -23.66 4.83 -16.27
N LEU A 975 -22.88 4.59 -17.33
CA LEU A 975 -23.20 5.06 -18.69
C LEU A 975 -24.57 4.57 -19.16
N ALA A 976 -24.84 3.27 -19.00
CA ALA A 976 -26.13 2.68 -19.35
C ALA A 976 -27.29 3.31 -18.55
N GLY A 977 -27.11 3.53 -17.25
CA GLY A 977 -28.11 4.20 -16.41
C GLY A 977 -28.35 5.67 -16.80
N LEU A 978 -27.32 6.41 -17.24
CA LEU A 978 -27.47 7.78 -17.70
C LEU A 978 -28.20 7.86 -19.06
N ILE A 979 -27.93 6.93 -19.99
CA ILE A 979 -28.68 6.79 -21.24
C ILE A 979 -30.16 6.48 -20.95
N HIS A 980 -30.43 5.56 -20.02
CA HIS A 980 -31.79 5.26 -19.55
C HIS A 980 -32.50 6.51 -18.96
N CYS A 981 -31.79 7.34 -18.19
CA CYS A 981 -32.31 8.62 -17.70
C CYS A 981 -32.59 9.64 -18.81
N GLU A 982 -31.76 9.71 -19.86
CA GLU A 982 -32.03 10.57 -21.02
C GLU A 982 -33.28 10.13 -21.77
N LYS A 983 -33.42 8.81 -21.99
CA LYS A 983 -34.57 8.22 -22.65
C LYS A 983 -35.87 8.48 -21.89
N ARG A 984 -35.90 8.22 -20.57
CA ARG A 984 -37.06 8.52 -19.70
C ARG A 984 -37.49 10.00 -19.77
N LYS A 985 -36.57 10.94 -20.02
CA LYS A 985 -36.86 12.38 -20.21
C LYS A 985 -37.32 12.75 -21.62
N SER A 986 -37.16 11.86 -22.59
CA SER A 986 -37.62 12.05 -23.97
C SER A 986 -39.00 11.42 -24.25
N GLU A 987 -39.42 10.46 -23.41
CA GLU A 987 -40.69 9.74 -23.51
C GLU A 987 -41.82 10.34 -22.64
N GLY A 988 -41.50 11.26 -21.72
CA GLY A 988 -42.44 11.92 -20.81
C GLY A 988 -42.44 13.45 -20.91
#